data_AF-F9X7V9-F1
#
_entry.id   AF-F9X7V9-F1
#
_cell.length_a   1.000
_cell.length_b   1.000
_cell.length_c   1.000
_cell.angle_alpha   90.00
_cell.angle_beta   90.00
_cell.angle_gamma   90.00
#
_symmetry.space_group_name_H-M   'P 1'
#
loop_
_entity.id
_entity.type
_entity.pdbx_description
1 polymer ?
#
loop_
_entity_poly.entity_id
_entity_poly.type
_entity_poly.pdbx_seq_one_letter_code
_entity_poly.pdbx_strand_id
1 'polypeptide(L)'
;MLVRCIQRNQRRILSASLASPSKCRPLEGPQWGIISAKRHAATRVRAPSTVDRESYKLRALSPADQRRMEELEYKLDTYFHEACANLYATGVIQCLHTDAFKFLKDFKELHKKTKTVHQPFANPARLVELMNFHNVNFDDAETLARTLLVYARKENAPLGKKLLYSLSWAGHENSTLRILGHAVKGDKTGPVLRSCEIAWARQHLTKIANEPGSKNYRAMTLEGKIARELREDTYAIEMWNKAIGPAVEASKIRLAKLAAPQKPKKGEKVDTLEWREERDPEELSSPWIELTLMHWKRGDFDLSKEAIKIGCEQDDPLSHYHRADFIAGANNINLEGDNAHAPVVSAWLYNITKAATSGIASAAHQLGLFYMKVGWKYISDEPPDRIKPTPFDSYPAPFAPATTFDRIRQFIGFQSTRPMTQEESVFHSTNWPFEPEQRYAMARLWLREAAYQGYAPAYLDLAKLCMKKTLWTGLRVPKAAQEMSSERYTHASKAKYDAANGDGADEADTQPQVEPVSSRDDKARVPNKWYSPKSAKSWLVEIFHCHKAHEEMQAKLAQYRRDVRRKWEPKLADEDDAISEQRLAKKGLDQHLTKWFKNPEVREQYEDRLPELYSEAKRICDKNRWNLYDSRNALLYTAR
;
A
#
# COMPACT_ATOMS: atom_id res chain seq x y z
N MET A 1 -20.38 -0.79 6.59
CA MET A 1 -19.03 -1.42 6.63
C MET A 1 -18.11 -0.73 7.65
N LEU A 2 -17.97 0.60 7.59
CA LEU A 2 -17.20 1.43 8.54
C LEU A 2 -17.50 1.14 10.03
N VAL A 3 -18.79 1.17 10.42
CA VAL A 3 -19.26 0.86 11.79
C VAL A 3 -18.85 -0.55 12.25
N ARG A 4 -18.93 -1.55 11.36
CA ARG A 4 -18.54 -2.93 11.67
C ARG A 4 -17.01 -3.08 11.82
N CYS A 5 -16.22 -2.30 11.08
CA CYS A 5 -14.76 -2.32 11.16
C CYS A 5 -14.26 -1.70 12.48
N ILE A 6 -14.85 -0.56 12.88
CA ILE A 6 -14.59 0.09 14.18
C ILE A 6 -14.97 -0.85 15.34
N GLN A 7 -16.13 -1.50 15.28
CA GLN A 7 -16.58 -2.46 16.29
C GLN A 7 -15.67 -3.72 16.38
N ARG A 8 -15.12 -4.19 15.26
CA ARG A 8 -14.22 -5.36 15.21
C ARG A 8 -12.87 -5.06 15.85
N ASN A 9 -12.35 -3.85 15.65
CA ASN A 9 -11.09 -3.39 16.26
C ASN A 9 -11.23 -3.17 17.77
N GLN A 10 -12.39 -2.74 18.26
CA GLN A 10 -12.65 -2.57 19.70
C GLN A 10 -12.63 -3.90 20.48
N ARG A 11 -13.12 -5.01 19.90
CA ARG A 11 -13.11 -6.34 20.57
C ARG A 11 -11.72 -6.91 20.81
N ARG A 12 -10.72 -6.54 20.01
CA ARG A 12 -9.31 -6.95 20.19
C ARG A 12 -8.61 -6.23 21.37
N ILE A 13 -9.21 -5.18 21.92
CA ILE A 13 -8.61 -4.32 22.96
C ILE A 13 -8.67 -4.99 24.34
N LEU A 14 -9.75 -5.74 24.62
CA LEU A 14 -10.01 -6.29 25.95
C LEU A 14 -9.11 -7.48 26.30
N SER A 15 -8.53 -8.16 25.31
CA SER A 15 -7.74 -9.38 25.53
C SER A 15 -6.24 -9.14 25.80
N ALA A 16 -5.72 -7.95 25.53
CA ALA A 16 -4.27 -7.69 25.54
C ALA A 16 -3.72 -7.02 26.83
N SER A 17 -4.56 -6.76 27.84
CA SER A 17 -4.17 -5.98 29.03
C SER A 17 -3.46 -6.77 30.16
N LEU A 18 -3.20 -8.07 29.99
CA LEU A 18 -2.98 -8.98 31.13
C LEU A 18 -1.58 -9.60 31.35
N ALA A 19 -0.47 -9.12 30.76
CA ALA A 19 0.84 -9.74 31.05
C ALA A 19 2.06 -8.78 31.10
N SER A 20 2.83 -8.88 32.19
CA SER A 20 4.15 -8.28 32.45
C SER A 20 4.95 -9.28 33.32
N PRO A 21 6.29 -9.43 33.18
CA PRO A 21 7.17 -8.94 34.26
C PRO A 21 8.65 -8.57 33.92
N SER A 22 9.25 -7.78 34.83
CA SER A 22 10.61 -7.76 35.48
C SER A 22 11.93 -7.94 34.67
N LYS A 23 12.88 -6.96 34.66
CA LYS A 23 13.96 -6.53 35.62
C LYS A 23 15.31 -7.28 35.46
N CYS A 24 16.39 -6.58 35.09
CA CYS A 24 17.72 -6.54 35.76
C CYS A 24 18.77 -5.70 34.98
N ARG A 25 19.87 -5.37 35.68
CA ARG A 25 20.72 -4.16 35.63
C ARG A 25 22.12 -4.37 34.95
N PRO A 26 22.97 -3.31 34.82
CA PRO A 26 23.94 -3.08 33.74
C PRO A 26 25.42 -3.09 34.16
N LEU A 27 26.37 -3.04 33.20
CA LEU A 27 27.76 -2.52 33.32
C LEU A 27 28.21 -1.99 31.94
N GLU A 28 28.50 -0.69 31.77
CA GLU A 28 29.84 -0.02 31.71
C GLU A 28 30.68 -0.47 30.50
N GLY A 29 30.85 0.28 29.39
CA GLY A 29 31.64 1.52 29.21
C GLY A 29 32.94 1.20 28.41
N PRO A 30 33.69 2.15 27.82
CA PRO A 30 33.28 3.26 26.95
C PRO A 30 34.20 3.42 25.68
N GLN A 31 33.94 4.48 24.87
CA GLN A 31 34.96 5.36 24.24
C GLN A 31 35.80 4.83 23.02
N TRP A 32 36.18 5.55 21.94
CA TRP A 32 36.22 6.95 21.47
C TRP A 32 36.37 6.98 19.92
N GLY A 33 36.11 8.16 19.30
CA GLY A 33 36.88 8.66 18.14
C GLY A 33 36.14 8.65 16.78
N ILE A 34 35.54 9.70 16.23
CA ILE A 34 35.99 11.07 15.84
C ILE A 34 36.64 11.14 14.43
N ILE A 35 35.83 11.71 13.51
CA ILE A 35 36.13 12.69 12.43
C ILE A 35 36.60 12.22 11.03
N SER A 36 35.86 12.76 10.05
CA SER A 36 36.25 13.46 8.79
C SER A 36 35.68 12.78 7.53
N ALA A 37 34.66 13.33 6.85
CA ALA A 37 34.64 14.55 6.05
C ALA A 37 35.67 14.61 4.91
N LYS A 38 35.25 14.32 3.67
CA LYS A 38 35.37 15.25 2.51
C LYS A 38 34.90 14.65 1.18
N ARG A 39 33.97 15.38 0.57
CA ARG A 39 33.90 15.93 -0.80
C ARG A 39 34.19 15.06 -2.03
N HIS A 40 33.17 15.11 -2.90
CA HIS A 40 33.13 14.96 -4.35
C HIS A 40 34.44 15.02 -5.14
N ALA A 41 34.59 14.08 -6.07
CA ALA A 41 35.22 14.31 -7.36
C ALA A 41 34.51 13.48 -8.44
N ALA A 42 33.97 14.16 -9.45
CA ALA A 42 33.47 13.57 -10.68
C ALA A 42 34.66 13.18 -11.57
N THR A 43 34.69 11.94 -12.07
CA THR A 43 35.62 11.54 -13.13
C THR A 43 34.92 10.70 -14.19
N ARG A 44 35.04 11.18 -15.44
CA ARG A 44 34.58 10.59 -16.70
C ARG A 44 35.09 9.15 -16.85
N VAL A 45 34.19 8.26 -17.25
CA VAL A 45 34.49 6.86 -17.58
C VAL A 45 35.23 6.79 -18.92
N ARG A 46 36.47 6.29 -18.91
CA ARG A 46 37.16 5.81 -20.12
C ARG A 46 36.64 4.41 -20.47
N ALA A 47 36.51 4.11 -21.75
CA ALA A 47 36.16 2.78 -22.24
C ALA A 47 37.20 1.72 -21.79
N PRO A 48 36.77 0.49 -21.46
CA PRO A 48 37.67 -0.54 -20.94
C PRO A 48 38.63 -1.05 -22.03
N SER A 49 39.90 -1.23 -21.65
CA SER A 49 40.96 -1.73 -22.52
C SER A 49 40.81 -3.23 -22.80
N THR A 50 41.33 -3.66 -23.95
CA THR A 50 41.33 -5.03 -24.50
C THR A 50 42.04 -6.10 -23.65
N VAL A 51 42.66 -5.73 -22.53
CA VAL A 51 43.39 -6.63 -21.62
C VAL A 51 42.45 -7.48 -20.74
N ASP A 52 41.18 -7.07 -20.58
CA ASP A 52 40.21 -7.81 -19.75
C ASP A 52 39.61 -9.06 -20.43
N ARG A 53 39.98 -9.40 -21.67
CA ARG A 53 39.41 -10.58 -22.37
C ARG A 53 40.02 -11.92 -21.93
N GLU A 54 41.24 -11.94 -21.39
CA GLU A 54 41.94 -13.19 -21.05
C GLU A 54 41.68 -13.70 -19.62
N SER A 55 41.13 -12.88 -18.73
CA SER A 55 40.77 -13.25 -17.35
C SER A 55 39.44 -14.02 -17.23
N TYR A 56 38.73 -14.25 -18.35
CA TYR A 56 37.42 -14.93 -18.42
C TYR A 56 37.47 -16.44 -18.71
N LYS A 57 38.58 -17.13 -18.41
CA LYS A 57 38.53 -18.60 -18.31
C LYS A 57 37.83 -18.96 -16.99
N LEU A 58 36.57 -19.43 -17.12
CA LEU A 58 35.74 -19.99 -16.05
C LEU A 58 36.60 -20.83 -15.09
N ARG A 59 36.79 -20.36 -13.85
CA ARG A 59 37.36 -21.20 -12.78
C ARG A 59 36.43 -22.39 -12.57
N ALA A 60 36.97 -23.59 -12.69
CA ALA A 60 36.27 -24.81 -12.29
C ALA A 60 35.87 -24.69 -10.80
N LEU A 61 34.62 -25.02 -10.48
CA LEU A 61 34.11 -25.02 -9.11
C LEU A 61 34.91 -26.00 -8.25
N SER A 62 35.05 -25.70 -6.95
CA SER A 62 35.64 -26.69 -6.03
C SER A 62 34.71 -27.92 -5.93
N PRO A 63 35.23 -29.13 -5.66
CA PRO A 63 34.39 -30.31 -5.52
C PRO A 63 33.31 -30.18 -4.44
N ALA A 64 33.57 -29.40 -3.38
CA ALA A 64 32.59 -29.12 -2.33
C ALA A 64 31.48 -28.17 -2.81
N ASP A 65 31.84 -27.14 -3.58
CA ASP A 65 30.86 -26.21 -4.18
C ASP A 65 30.03 -26.90 -5.25
N GLN A 66 30.63 -27.82 -6.01
CA GLN A 66 29.92 -28.62 -7.02
C GLN A 66 28.88 -29.53 -6.37
N ARG A 67 29.24 -30.27 -5.30
CA ARG A 67 28.27 -31.09 -4.54
C ARG A 67 27.14 -30.25 -3.93
N ARG A 68 27.46 -29.07 -3.41
CA ARG A 68 26.46 -28.15 -2.86
C ARG A 68 25.52 -27.61 -3.95
N MET A 69 26.04 -27.33 -5.14
CA MET A 69 25.25 -26.96 -6.31
C MET A 69 24.33 -28.10 -6.75
N GLU A 70 24.85 -29.32 -6.87
CA GLU A 70 24.06 -30.51 -7.22
C GLU A 70 22.94 -30.80 -6.20
N GLU A 71 23.20 -30.65 -4.90
CA GLU A 71 22.19 -30.82 -3.85
C GLU A 71 21.09 -29.74 -3.92
N LEU A 72 21.46 -28.50 -4.20
CA LEU A 72 20.52 -27.39 -4.42
C LEU A 72 19.67 -27.62 -5.68
N GLU A 73 20.28 -28.14 -6.74
CA GLU A 73 19.60 -28.45 -8.01
C GLU A 73 18.64 -29.63 -7.87
N TYR A 74 18.99 -30.64 -7.06
CA TYR A 74 18.08 -31.73 -6.71
C TYR A 74 16.87 -31.22 -5.94
N LYS A 75 17.09 -30.42 -4.88
CA LYS A 75 16.01 -29.83 -4.07
C LYS A 75 15.07 -28.94 -4.90
N LEU A 76 15.60 -28.14 -5.82
CA LEU A 76 14.80 -27.27 -6.70
C LEU A 76 13.87 -28.07 -7.63
N ASP A 77 14.34 -29.20 -8.18
CA ASP A 77 13.48 -30.07 -8.99
C ASP A 77 12.36 -30.70 -8.14
N THR A 78 12.68 -31.18 -6.93
CA THR A 78 11.67 -31.71 -6.00
C THR A 78 10.62 -30.66 -5.67
N TYR A 79 11.03 -29.41 -5.40
CA TYR A 79 10.10 -28.31 -5.13
C TYR A 79 9.20 -27.99 -6.32
N PHE A 80 9.70 -28.04 -7.55
CA PHE A 80 8.87 -27.85 -8.73
C PHE A 80 7.80 -28.96 -8.84
N HIS A 81 8.19 -30.21 -8.59
CA HIS A 81 7.26 -31.34 -8.59
C HIS A 81 6.17 -31.20 -7.51
N GLU A 82 6.57 -30.88 -6.29
CA GLU A 82 5.65 -30.61 -5.17
C GLU A 82 4.73 -29.42 -5.47
N ALA A 83 5.26 -28.35 -6.06
CA ALA A 83 4.48 -27.17 -6.43
C ALA A 83 3.38 -27.52 -7.44
N CYS A 84 3.68 -28.25 -8.51
CA CYS A 84 2.67 -28.67 -9.48
C CYS A 84 1.62 -29.61 -8.87
N ALA A 85 2.03 -30.55 -8.00
CA ALA A 85 1.10 -31.43 -7.30
C ALA A 85 0.17 -30.63 -6.36
N ASN A 86 0.73 -29.66 -5.64
CA ASN A 86 -0.04 -28.76 -4.77
C ASN A 86 -1.01 -27.89 -5.57
N LEU A 87 -0.59 -27.30 -6.69
CA LEU A 87 -1.45 -26.49 -7.56
C LEU A 87 -2.67 -27.29 -8.04
N TYR A 88 -2.47 -28.55 -8.44
CA TYR A 88 -3.57 -29.46 -8.81
C TYR A 88 -4.47 -29.78 -7.60
N ALA A 89 -3.87 -30.12 -6.45
CA ALA A 89 -4.64 -30.45 -5.24
C ALA A 89 -5.50 -29.27 -4.74
N THR A 90 -5.04 -28.03 -4.95
CA THR A 90 -5.78 -26.80 -4.64
C THR A 90 -6.75 -26.37 -5.74
N GLY A 91 -6.79 -27.07 -6.89
CA GLY A 91 -7.64 -26.72 -8.02
C GLY A 91 -7.21 -25.48 -8.81
N VAL A 92 -5.99 -24.97 -8.58
CA VAL A 92 -5.43 -23.80 -9.28
C VAL A 92 -5.09 -24.16 -10.74
N ILE A 93 -4.63 -25.38 -10.98
CA ILE A 93 -4.55 -25.96 -12.32
C ILE A 93 -5.55 -27.10 -12.45
N GLN A 94 -6.17 -27.24 -13.62
CA GLN A 94 -7.17 -28.27 -13.89
C GLN A 94 -6.55 -29.56 -14.43
N CYS A 95 -5.45 -29.45 -15.17
CA CYS A 95 -4.72 -30.60 -15.70
C CYS A 95 -4.04 -31.41 -14.59
N LEU A 96 -3.99 -32.74 -14.78
CA LEU A 96 -3.25 -33.63 -13.88
C LEU A 96 -1.77 -33.25 -13.88
N HIS A 97 -1.15 -33.24 -12.71
CA HIS A 97 0.28 -32.92 -12.57
C HIS A 97 1.16 -33.78 -13.51
N THR A 98 0.83 -35.04 -13.75
CA THR A 98 1.54 -35.91 -14.69
C THR A 98 1.49 -35.41 -16.14
N ASP A 99 0.35 -34.88 -16.56
CA ASP A 99 0.16 -34.39 -17.92
C ASP A 99 0.79 -33.00 -18.10
N ALA A 100 0.79 -32.17 -17.04
CA ALA A 100 1.60 -30.95 -17.00
C ALA A 100 3.10 -31.23 -17.24
N PHE A 101 3.67 -32.28 -16.65
CA PHE A 101 5.08 -32.63 -16.89
C PHE A 101 5.33 -33.15 -18.32
N LYS A 102 4.44 -34.00 -18.84
CA LYS A 102 4.55 -34.48 -20.22
C LYS A 102 4.44 -33.31 -21.21
N PHE A 103 3.50 -32.40 -20.98
CA PHE A 103 3.35 -31.17 -21.74
C PHE A 103 4.64 -30.35 -21.76
N LEU A 104 5.23 -30.07 -20.60
CA LEU A 104 6.47 -29.28 -20.51
C LEU A 104 7.65 -29.96 -21.21
N LYS A 105 7.75 -31.29 -21.12
CA LYS A 105 8.76 -32.08 -21.81
C LYS A 105 8.59 -31.97 -23.33
N ASP A 106 7.37 -32.17 -23.82
CA ASP A 106 7.08 -32.12 -25.25
C ASP A 106 7.18 -30.69 -25.81
N PHE A 107 6.84 -29.68 -25.00
CA PHE A 107 7.03 -28.27 -25.34
C PHE A 107 8.53 -27.93 -25.48
N LYS A 108 9.38 -28.45 -24.59
CA LYS A 108 10.83 -28.32 -24.69
C LYS A 108 11.35 -28.92 -26.00
N GLU A 109 10.84 -30.08 -26.41
CA GLU A 109 11.19 -30.71 -27.69
C GLU A 109 10.66 -29.94 -28.90
N LEU A 110 9.43 -29.42 -28.83
CA LEU A 110 8.86 -28.54 -29.86
C LEU A 110 9.77 -27.32 -30.09
N HIS A 111 10.28 -26.72 -29.03
CA HIS A 111 11.17 -25.56 -29.11
C HIS A 111 12.59 -25.92 -29.58
N LYS A 112 13.09 -27.12 -29.33
CA LYS A 112 14.38 -27.56 -29.89
C LYS A 112 14.31 -27.72 -31.41
N LYS A 113 13.14 -28.10 -31.95
CA LYS A 113 12.92 -28.32 -33.38
C LYS A 113 12.79 -27.02 -34.19
N THR A 114 12.48 -25.89 -33.54
CA THR A 114 12.53 -24.56 -34.19
C THR A 114 13.99 -24.15 -34.39
N LYS A 115 14.49 -24.32 -35.64
CA LYS A 115 15.90 -24.11 -36.04
C LYS A 115 16.41 -22.66 -35.91
N THR A 116 15.54 -21.69 -35.66
CA THR A 116 15.88 -20.28 -35.50
C THR A 116 16.29 -20.00 -34.05
N VAL A 117 17.60 -20.00 -33.79
CA VAL A 117 18.23 -19.68 -32.48
C VAL A 117 17.73 -18.35 -31.87
N HIS A 118 17.14 -17.48 -32.68
CA HIS A 118 16.67 -16.15 -32.30
C HIS A 118 15.14 -15.98 -32.15
N GLN A 119 14.32 -17.03 -32.34
CA GLN A 119 12.87 -16.91 -32.09
C GLN A 119 12.52 -17.29 -30.64
N PRO A 120 11.97 -16.36 -29.84
CA PRO A 120 11.64 -16.61 -28.44
C PRO A 120 10.34 -17.40 -28.21
N PHE A 121 9.64 -17.80 -29.27
CA PHE A 121 8.31 -18.45 -29.22
C PHE A 121 8.23 -19.68 -30.14
N ALA A 122 7.36 -20.62 -29.79
CA ALA A 122 6.96 -21.75 -30.63
C ALA A 122 5.84 -21.35 -31.60
N ASN A 123 5.63 -22.13 -32.66
CA ASN A 123 4.50 -21.94 -33.57
C ASN A 123 3.17 -22.10 -32.78
N PRO A 124 2.23 -21.15 -32.84
CA PRO A 124 1.01 -21.16 -32.03
C PRO A 124 0.09 -22.34 -32.33
N ALA A 125 -0.06 -22.73 -33.60
CA ALA A 125 -0.93 -23.84 -33.97
C ALA A 125 -0.42 -25.15 -33.33
N ARG A 126 0.89 -25.36 -33.39
CA ARG A 126 1.53 -26.52 -32.75
C ARG A 126 1.49 -26.47 -31.23
N LEU A 127 1.55 -25.28 -30.63
CA LEU A 127 1.37 -25.13 -29.19
C LEU A 127 -0.04 -25.52 -28.78
N VAL A 128 -1.07 -25.03 -29.49
CA VAL A 128 -2.48 -25.34 -29.20
C VAL A 128 -2.76 -26.84 -29.39
N GLU A 129 -2.24 -27.46 -30.45
CA GLU A 129 -2.30 -28.91 -30.64
C GLU A 129 -1.70 -29.67 -29.44
N LEU A 130 -0.52 -29.23 -28.97
CA LEU A 130 0.16 -29.85 -27.84
C LEU A 130 -0.61 -29.67 -26.53
N MET A 131 -1.18 -28.49 -26.31
CA MET A 131 -2.02 -28.17 -25.15
C MET A 131 -3.27 -29.05 -25.12
N ASN A 132 -3.95 -29.17 -26.26
CA ASN A 132 -5.12 -30.04 -26.40
C ASN A 132 -4.77 -31.52 -26.17
N PHE A 133 -3.62 -31.98 -26.67
CA PHE A 133 -3.17 -33.36 -26.49
C PHE A 133 -2.94 -33.72 -25.02
N HIS A 134 -2.42 -32.79 -24.23
CA HIS A 134 -2.16 -32.99 -22.78
C HIS A 134 -3.27 -32.46 -21.87
N ASN A 135 -4.41 -32.05 -22.43
CA ASN A 135 -5.52 -31.45 -21.69
C ASN A 135 -5.11 -30.26 -20.80
N VAL A 136 -4.22 -29.40 -21.31
CA VAL A 136 -3.73 -28.20 -20.64
C VAL A 136 -4.42 -26.99 -21.25
N ASN A 137 -5.18 -26.22 -20.47
CA ASN A 137 -5.78 -24.97 -20.93
C ASN A 137 -4.78 -23.80 -20.86
N PHE A 138 -5.17 -22.62 -21.35
CA PHE A 138 -4.28 -21.45 -21.37
C PHE A 138 -3.88 -20.95 -19.97
N ASP A 139 -4.81 -20.94 -19.01
CA ASP A 139 -4.57 -20.49 -17.65
C ASP A 139 -3.65 -21.46 -16.88
N ASP A 140 -3.81 -22.76 -17.07
CA ASP A 140 -2.93 -23.82 -16.57
C ASP A 140 -1.52 -23.64 -17.14
N ALA A 141 -1.40 -23.43 -18.46
CA ALA A 141 -0.10 -23.22 -19.10
C ALA A 141 0.60 -21.93 -18.63
N GLU A 142 -0.14 -20.84 -18.40
CA GLU A 142 0.38 -19.60 -17.81
C GLU A 142 0.86 -19.84 -16.38
N THR A 143 0.08 -20.55 -15.57
CA THR A 143 0.43 -20.94 -14.19
C THR A 143 1.67 -21.83 -14.14
N LEU A 144 1.80 -22.80 -15.05
CA LEU A 144 2.99 -23.62 -15.19
C LEU A 144 4.21 -22.79 -15.58
N ALA A 145 4.05 -21.83 -16.49
CA ALA A 145 5.12 -20.91 -16.87
C ALA A 145 5.58 -20.04 -15.69
N ARG A 146 4.64 -19.53 -14.87
CA ARG A 146 4.95 -18.84 -13.60
C ARG A 146 5.75 -19.72 -12.65
N THR A 147 5.28 -20.95 -12.47
CA THR A 147 5.89 -21.91 -11.55
C THR A 147 7.33 -22.25 -12.00
N LEU A 148 7.56 -22.36 -13.31
CA LEU A 148 8.90 -22.55 -13.88
C LEU A 148 9.84 -21.35 -13.64
N LEU A 149 9.31 -20.12 -13.68
CA LEU A 149 10.12 -18.92 -13.43
C LEU A 149 10.50 -18.76 -11.95
N VAL A 150 9.66 -19.27 -11.03
CA VAL A 150 9.85 -19.11 -9.58
C VAL A 150 10.57 -20.30 -8.94
N TYR A 151 10.19 -21.53 -9.28
CA TYR A 151 10.57 -22.74 -8.54
C TYR A 151 11.50 -23.70 -9.29
N ALA A 152 11.66 -23.57 -10.61
CA ALA A 152 12.45 -24.52 -11.37
C ALA A 152 13.96 -24.17 -11.41
N ARG A 153 14.78 -25.16 -11.80
CA ARG A 153 16.22 -24.97 -12.07
C ARG A 153 16.46 -23.78 -13.01
N LYS A 154 17.62 -23.13 -12.89
CA LYS A 154 18.05 -22.03 -13.79
C LYS A 154 17.94 -22.38 -15.27
N GLU A 155 18.13 -23.65 -15.63
CA GLU A 155 18.00 -24.16 -16.99
C GLU A 155 16.54 -24.22 -17.51
N ASN A 156 15.57 -24.28 -16.60
CA ASN A 156 14.14 -24.36 -16.91
C ASN A 156 13.46 -22.98 -16.90
N ALA A 157 14.05 -21.95 -16.28
CA ALA A 157 13.53 -20.59 -16.35
C ALA A 157 13.43 -20.04 -17.80
N PRO A 158 14.41 -20.29 -18.71
CA PRO A 158 14.25 -19.99 -20.14
C PRO A 158 13.05 -20.70 -20.79
N LEU A 159 12.72 -21.93 -20.36
CA LEU A 159 11.56 -22.66 -20.85
C LEU A 159 10.26 -21.98 -20.39
N GLY A 160 10.19 -21.54 -19.13
CA GLY A 160 9.06 -20.75 -18.61
C GLY A 160 8.88 -19.44 -19.37
N LYS A 161 9.97 -18.69 -19.63
CA LYS A 161 9.94 -17.48 -20.47
C LYS A 161 9.41 -17.80 -21.87
N LYS A 162 9.96 -18.82 -22.53
CA LYS A 162 9.52 -19.24 -23.87
C LYS A 162 8.05 -19.65 -23.91
N LEU A 163 7.57 -20.33 -22.87
CA LEU A 163 6.16 -20.71 -22.75
C LEU A 163 5.27 -19.47 -22.67
N LEU A 164 5.59 -18.49 -21.81
CA LEU A 164 4.84 -17.22 -21.74
C LEU A 164 4.78 -16.50 -23.10
N TYR A 165 5.91 -16.37 -23.79
CA TYR A 165 5.97 -15.69 -25.09
C TYR A 165 5.18 -16.47 -26.16
N SER A 166 5.22 -17.80 -26.12
CA SER A 166 4.44 -18.64 -27.03
C SER A 166 2.94 -18.55 -26.76
N LEU A 167 2.52 -18.47 -25.50
CA LEU A 167 1.13 -18.25 -25.11
C LEU A 167 0.62 -16.88 -25.56
N SER A 168 1.43 -15.82 -25.38
CA SER A 168 1.11 -14.48 -25.89
C SER A 168 0.93 -14.48 -27.41
N TRP A 169 1.83 -15.17 -28.14
CA TRP A 169 1.69 -15.33 -29.59
C TRP A 169 0.42 -16.10 -29.98
N ALA A 170 0.07 -17.13 -29.22
CA ALA A 170 -1.16 -17.91 -29.44
C ALA A 170 -2.45 -17.14 -29.11
N GLY A 171 -2.36 -15.86 -28.72
CA GLY A 171 -3.51 -15.01 -28.44
C GLY A 171 -3.91 -14.95 -26.97
N HIS A 172 -3.09 -15.48 -26.05
CA HIS A 172 -3.42 -15.40 -24.62
C HIS A 172 -3.19 -13.98 -24.08
N GLU A 173 -4.28 -13.34 -23.64
CA GLU A 173 -4.29 -11.96 -23.17
C GLU A 173 -3.45 -11.78 -21.90
N ASN A 174 -3.68 -12.59 -20.85
CA ASN A 174 -2.97 -12.47 -19.57
C ASN A 174 -1.45 -12.64 -19.74
N SER A 175 -1.00 -13.57 -20.58
CA SER A 175 0.43 -13.72 -20.90
C SER A 175 1.00 -12.46 -21.56
N THR A 176 0.23 -11.82 -22.43
CA THR A 176 0.63 -10.57 -23.11
C THR A 176 0.74 -9.42 -22.12
N LEU A 177 -0.28 -9.26 -21.25
CA LEU A 177 -0.29 -8.25 -20.18
C LEU A 177 0.90 -8.42 -19.25
N ARG A 178 1.24 -9.65 -18.88
CA ARG A 178 2.35 -9.96 -17.97
C ARG A 178 3.72 -9.65 -18.58
N ILE A 179 3.97 -10.10 -19.82
CA ILE A 179 5.23 -9.84 -20.54
C ILE A 179 5.47 -8.33 -20.65
N LEU A 180 4.44 -7.60 -21.05
CA LEU A 180 4.55 -6.16 -21.27
C LEU A 180 4.50 -5.35 -19.99
N GLY A 181 3.74 -5.78 -18.98
CA GLY A 181 3.75 -5.18 -17.64
C GLY A 181 5.15 -5.23 -17.03
N HIS A 182 5.84 -6.36 -17.17
CA HIS A 182 7.25 -6.48 -16.79
C HIS A 182 8.16 -5.60 -17.66
N ALA A 183 7.90 -5.50 -18.97
CA ALA A 183 8.71 -4.65 -19.85
C ALA A 183 8.58 -3.15 -19.55
N VAL A 184 7.40 -2.71 -19.07
CA VAL A 184 7.09 -1.33 -18.65
C VAL A 184 7.75 -1.00 -17.32
N LYS A 185 7.65 -1.88 -16.31
CA LYS A 185 8.34 -1.67 -15.02
C LYS A 185 9.84 -1.49 -15.23
N GLY A 186 10.41 -2.25 -16.17
CA GLY A 186 11.78 -2.07 -16.64
C GLY A 186 12.85 -2.46 -15.62
N ASP A 187 14.10 -2.51 -16.09
CA ASP A 187 15.29 -2.50 -15.24
C ASP A 187 15.75 -1.03 -15.07
N LYS A 188 16.82 -0.79 -14.29
CA LYS A 188 17.50 0.53 -14.23
C LYS A 188 17.93 1.14 -15.56
N THR A 189 17.99 0.38 -16.64
CA THR A 189 18.25 0.90 -17.99
C THR A 189 17.04 1.57 -18.62
N GLY A 190 15.91 1.61 -17.89
CA GLY A 190 14.62 2.06 -18.38
C GLY A 190 13.80 0.90 -18.97
N PRO A 191 12.56 1.19 -19.36
CA PRO A 191 11.63 0.22 -19.90
C PRO A 191 12.14 -0.38 -21.21
N VAL A 192 12.02 -1.71 -21.38
CA VAL A 192 12.62 -2.46 -22.50
C VAL A 192 11.62 -2.56 -23.66
N LEU A 193 11.00 -1.44 -24.01
CA LEU A 193 9.85 -1.40 -24.92
C LEU A 193 10.22 -1.55 -26.40
N ARG A 194 11.50 -1.38 -26.73
CA ARG A 194 12.03 -1.45 -28.11
C ARG A 194 12.69 -2.79 -28.46
N SER A 195 12.60 -3.79 -27.57
CA SER A 195 13.18 -5.11 -27.84
C SER A 195 12.40 -5.86 -28.92
N CYS A 196 13.12 -6.48 -29.86
CA CYS A 196 12.52 -7.34 -30.87
C CYS A 196 11.82 -8.56 -30.25
N GLU A 197 12.22 -8.98 -29.04
CA GLU A 197 11.61 -10.13 -28.34
C GLU A 197 10.14 -9.89 -28.01
N ILE A 198 9.77 -8.64 -27.67
CA ILE A 198 8.41 -8.28 -27.25
C ILE A 198 7.58 -7.66 -28.37
N ALA A 199 8.13 -7.53 -29.58
CA ALA A 199 7.47 -6.86 -30.70
C ALA A 199 6.08 -7.47 -31.00
N TRP A 200 5.98 -8.79 -30.87
CA TRP A 200 4.71 -9.51 -31.05
C TRP A 200 3.73 -9.31 -29.91
N ALA A 201 4.22 -9.35 -28.67
CA ALA A 201 3.38 -9.02 -27.52
C ALA A 201 2.83 -7.58 -27.65
N ARG A 202 3.66 -6.61 -28.10
CA ARG A 202 3.22 -5.24 -28.40
C ARG A 202 2.13 -5.21 -29.47
N GLN A 203 2.34 -5.87 -30.62
CA GLN A 203 1.33 -5.94 -31.68
C GLN A 203 0.02 -6.55 -31.18
N HIS A 204 0.11 -7.64 -30.41
CA HIS A 204 -1.05 -8.29 -29.84
C HIS A 204 -1.78 -7.37 -28.83
N LEU A 205 -1.04 -6.68 -27.95
CA LEU A 205 -1.60 -5.69 -27.02
C LEU A 205 -2.35 -4.57 -27.76
N THR A 206 -1.71 -3.97 -28.76
CA THR A 206 -2.33 -2.91 -29.56
C THR A 206 -3.61 -3.41 -30.24
N LYS A 207 -3.63 -4.67 -30.71
CA LYS A 207 -4.83 -5.28 -31.29
C LYS A 207 -5.96 -5.43 -30.26
N ILE A 208 -5.70 -6.03 -29.10
CA ILE A 208 -6.74 -6.24 -28.07
C ILE A 208 -7.21 -4.95 -27.41
N ALA A 209 -6.34 -3.94 -27.29
CA ALA A 209 -6.67 -2.65 -26.70
C ALA A 209 -7.50 -1.76 -27.66
N ASN A 210 -7.26 -1.84 -28.97
CA ASN A 210 -7.94 -1.03 -29.98
C ASN A 210 -9.07 -1.77 -30.72
N GLU A 211 -9.35 -3.02 -30.38
CA GLU A 211 -10.47 -3.76 -30.96
C GLU A 211 -11.80 -3.02 -30.70
N PRO A 212 -12.61 -2.75 -31.73
CA PRO A 212 -13.87 -2.03 -31.56
C PRO A 212 -14.80 -2.73 -30.59
N GLY A 213 -15.19 -2.04 -29.51
CA GLY A 213 -16.04 -2.62 -28.46
C GLY A 213 -15.31 -3.55 -27.48
N SER A 214 -13.97 -3.55 -27.49
CA SER A 214 -13.18 -4.30 -26.51
C SER A 214 -13.56 -3.95 -25.08
N LYS A 215 -13.79 -4.97 -24.26
CA LYS A 215 -14.02 -4.83 -22.81
C LYS A 215 -12.72 -5.00 -22.00
N ASN A 216 -11.58 -5.20 -22.66
CA ASN A 216 -10.31 -5.44 -21.99
C ASN A 216 -9.65 -4.14 -21.52
N TYR A 217 -10.19 -3.57 -20.43
CA TYR A 217 -9.67 -2.34 -19.83
C TYR A 217 -8.24 -2.48 -19.29
N ARG A 218 -7.82 -3.69 -18.88
CA ARG A 218 -6.44 -3.94 -18.43
C ARG A 218 -5.45 -3.76 -19.58
N ALA A 219 -5.80 -4.26 -20.78
CA ALA A 219 -5.02 -4.05 -21.99
C ALA A 219 -4.95 -2.58 -22.40
N MET A 220 -6.08 -1.87 -22.40
CA MET A 220 -6.11 -0.43 -22.67
C MET A 220 -5.26 0.35 -21.65
N THR A 221 -5.34 -0.01 -20.37
CA THR A 221 -4.54 0.61 -19.30
C THR A 221 -3.05 0.41 -19.53
N LEU A 222 -2.64 -0.80 -19.86
CA LEU A 222 -1.25 -1.12 -20.15
C LEU A 222 -0.74 -0.45 -21.42
N GLU A 223 -1.56 -0.37 -22.48
CA GLU A 223 -1.20 0.37 -23.70
C GLU A 223 -0.97 1.85 -23.39
N GLY A 224 -1.81 2.46 -22.56
CA GLY A 224 -1.61 3.83 -22.10
C GLY A 224 -0.34 4.01 -21.25
N LYS A 225 -0.01 3.05 -20.37
CA LYS A 225 1.27 3.06 -19.63
C LYS A 225 2.47 3.00 -20.58
N ILE A 226 2.40 2.16 -21.61
CA ILE A 226 3.46 2.06 -22.63
C ILE A 226 3.58 3.34 -23.45
N ALA A 227 2.44 3.92 -23.89
CA ALA A 227 2.41 5.19 -24.60
C ALA A 227 3.06 6.31 -23.78
N ARG A 228 2.76 6.39 -22.48
CA ARG A 228 3.40 7.34 -21.55
C ARG A 228 4.92 7.16 -21.49
N GLU A 229 5.41 5.92 -21.38
CA GLU A 229 6.86 5.64 -21.40
C GLU A 229 7.52 6.00 -22.74
N LEU A 230 6.77 5.92 -23.85
CA LEU A 230 7.18 6.37 -25.18
C LEU A 230 7.02 7.89 -25.39
N ARG A 231 6.52 8.63 -24.38
CA ARG A 231 6.23 10.08 -24.41
C ARG A 231 5.09 10.47 -25.37
N GLU A 232 4.15 9.56 -25.58
CA GLU A 232 2.93 9.75 -26.36
C GLU A 232 1.75 10.07 -25.43
N ASP A 233 1.87 11.19 -24.70
CA ASP A 233 0.97 11.57 -23.60
C ASP A 233 -0.50 11.70 -24.02
N THR A 234 -0.77 12.20 -25.23
CA THR A 234 -2.13 12.32 -25.77
C THR A 234 -2.76 10.95 -26.04
N TYR A 235 -1.98 10.02 -26.60
CA TYR A 235 -2.42 8.66 -26.85
C TYR A 235 -2.62 7.89 -25.53
N ALA A 236 -1.76 8.11 -24.55
CA ALA A 236 -1.90 7.53 -23.21
C ALA A 236 -3.25 7.92 -22.57
N ILE A 237 -3.58 9.22 -22.59
CA ILE A 237 -4.86 9.73 -22.07
C ILE A 237 -6.05 9.16 -22.85
N GLU A 238 -5.95 9.07 -24.18
CA GLU A 238 -7.00 8.45 -25.00
C GLU A 238 -7.26 7.00 -24.59
N MET A 239 -6.21 6.20 -24.43
CA MET A 239 -6.32 4.79 -24.02
C MET A 239 -6.93 4.65 -22.64
N TRP A 240 -6.51 5.46 -21.66
CA TRP A 240 -7.08 5.40 -20.32
C TRP A 240 -8.53 5.88 -20.27
N ASN A 241 -8.90 6.89 -21.05
CA ASN A 241 -10.30 7.31 -21.18
C ASN A 241 -11.17 6.20 -21.80
N LYS A 242 -10.66 5.48 -22.82
CA LYS A 242 -11.34 4.28 -23.35
C LYS A 242 -11.49 3.19 -22.30
N ALA A 243 -10.50 3.02 -21.42
CA ALA A 243 -10.50 2.00 -20.37
C ALA A 243 -11.51 2.26 -19.24
N ILE A 244 -11.91 3.51 -18.97
CA ILE A 244 -12.80 3.86 -17.86
C ILE A 244 -14.12 3.10 -17.93
N GLY A 245 -14.81 3.14 -19.07
CA GLY A 245 -16.14 2.55 -19.22
C GLY A 245 -16.17 1.06 -18.86
N PRO A 246 -15.36 0.22 -19.53
CA PRO A 246 -15.30 -1.21 -19.22
C PRO A 246 -14.76 -1.49 -17.80
N ALA A 247 -13.83 -0.68 -17.26
CA ALA A 247 -13.34 -0.84 -15.89
C ALA A 247 -14.45 -0.61 -14.85
N VAL A 248 -15.29 0.42 -15.05
CA VAL A 248 -16.45 0.70 -14.19
C VAL A 248 -17.49 -0.41 -14.28
N GLU A 249 -17.76 -0.95 -15.48
CA GLU A 249 -18.66 -2.10 -15.65
C GLU A 249 -18.14 -3.33 -14.89
N ALA A 250 -16.85 -3.64 -15.04
CA ALA A 250 -16.20 -4.76 -14.34
C ALA A 250 -16.25 -4.59 -12.81
N SER A 251 -15.99 -3.38 -12.31
CA SER A 251 -16.08 -3.06 -10.88
C SER A 251 -17.51 -3.24 -10.34
N LYS A 252 -18.53 -2.77 -11.07
CA LYS A 252 -19.94 -2.96 -10.69
C LYS A 252 -20.33 -4.43 -10.64
N ILE A 253 -19.92 -5.22 -11.64
CA ILE A 253 -20.14 -6.68 -11.65
C ILE A 253 -19.48 -7.32 -10.43
N ARG A 254 -18.26 -6.93 -10.09
CA ARG A 254 -17.54 -7.42 -8.90
C ARG A 254 -18.28 -7.09 -7.61
N LEU A 255 -18.71 -5.84 -7.44
CA LEU A 255 -19.47 -5.41 -6.26
C LEU A 255 -20.82 -6.16 -6.15
N ALA A 256 -21.49 -6.41 -7.28
CA ALA A 256 -22.71 -7.20 -7.32
C ALA A 256 -22.48 -8.66 -6.89
N LYS A 257 -21.37 -9.28 -7.33
CA LYS A 257 -20.98 -10.63 -6.90
C LYS A 257 -20.70 -10.69 -5.40
N LEU A 258 -20.03 -9.68 -4.84
CA LEU A 258 -19.74 -9.58 -3.41
C LEU A 258 -21.00 -9.33 -2.55
N ALA A 259 -21.99 -8.63 -3.11
CA ALA A 259 -23.27 -8.37 -2.44
C ALA A 259 -24.24 -9.56 -2.49
N ALA A 260 -24.04 -10.51 -3.42
CA ALA A 260 -24.89 -11.68 -3.55
C ALA A 260 -24.70 -12.61 -2.33
N PRO A 261 -25.78 -13.03 -1.64
CA PRO A 261 -25.67 -13.97 -0.53
C PRO A 261 -25.26 -15.34 -1.08
N GLN A 262 -23.97 -15.67 -0.97
CA GLN A 262 -23.51 -17.02 -1.23
C GLN A 262 -24.07 -17.93 -0.14
N LYS A 263 -25.10 -18.72 -0.49
CA LYS A 263 -25.48 -19.88 0.31
C LYS A 263 -24.33 -20.88 0.17
N PRO A 264 -23.57 -21.19 1.23
CA PRO A 264 -22.58 -22.25 1.14
C PRO A 264 -23.29 -23.53 0.75
N LYS A 265 -22.85 -24.19 -0.33
CA LYS A 265 -23.37 -25.53 -0.64
C LYS A 265 -22.98 -26.44 0.53
N LYS A 266 -23.94 -27.25 0.97
CA LYS A 266 -23.80 -28.12 2.16
C LYS A 266 -22.62 -29.08 1.93
N GLY A 267 -21.50 -28.84 2.61
CA GLY A 267 -20.27 -29.65 2.51
C GLY A 267 -19.03 -28.90 1.97
N GLU A 268 -19.19 -27.72 1.37
CA GLU A 268 -18.05 -26.85 1.04
C GLU A 268 -17.55 -26.20 2.34
N LYS A 269 -16.30 -26.49 2.72
CA LYS A 269 -15.57 -25.60 3.60
C LYS A 269 -15.49 -24.28 2.86
N VAL A 270 -16.27 -23.28 3.28
CA VAL A 270 -16.06 -21.91 2.87
C VAL A 270 -14.70 -21.53 3.41
N ASP A 271 -13.66 -21.74 2.59
CA ASP A 271 -12.33 -21.33 2.96
C ASP A 271 -12.39 -19.80 2.99
N THR A 272 -12.43 -19.25 4.20
CA THR A 272 -12.55 -17.80 4.43
C THR A 272 -11.31 -17.04 3.93
N LEU A 273 -10.34 -17.74 3.35
CA LEU A 273 -9.19 -17.23 2.60
C LEU A 273 -9.40 -17.09 1.07
N GLU A 274 -10.36 -17.77 0.46
CA GLU A 274 -10.51 -17.82 -1.02
C GLU A 274 -10.96 -16.50 -1.67
N TRP A 275 -11.40 -15.52 -0.88
CA TRP A 275 -11.85 -14.21 -1.39
C TRP A 275 -10.77 -13.12 -1.38
N ARG A 276 -9.50 -13.48 -1.12
CA ARG A 276 -8.39 -12.63 -1.57
C ARG A 276 -8.23 -12.87 -3.06
N GLU A 277 -9.04 -12.19 -3.89
CA GLU A 277 -8.68 -12.00 -5.30
C GLU A 277 -7.20 -11.58 -5.33
N GLU A 278 -6.37 -12.34 -6.06
CA GLU A 278 -4.95 -12.01 -6.21
C GLU A 278 -4.87 -10.54 -6.64
N ARG A 279 -4.19 -9.74 -5.82
CA ARG A 279 -3.92 -8.33 -6.12
C ARG A 279 -3.37 -8.27 -7.54
N ASP A 280 -3.97 -7.43 -8.41
CA ASP A 280 -3.52 -7.22 -9.79
C ASP A 280 -2.03 -6.83 -9.78
N PRO A 281 -1.10 -7.74 -10.09
CA PRO A 281 0.31 -7.53 -9.83
C PRO A 281 0.92 -6.50 -10.79
N GLU A 282 0.25 -6.25 -11.91
CA GLU A 282 0.62 -5.22 -12.89
C GLU A 282 -0.08 -3.87 -12.66
N GLU A 283 -0.97 -3.77 -11.66
CA GLU A 283 -1.73 -2.56 -11.31
C GLU A 283 -2.46 -1.94 -12.51
N LEU A 284 -3.14 -2.78 -13.30
CA LEU A 284 -3.84 -2.41 -14.54
C LEU A 284 -5.33 -2.19 -14.34
N SER A 285 -5.83 -2.45 -13.13
CA SER A 285 -7.26 -2.42 -12.83
C SER A 285 -7.84 -1.02 -12.57
N SER A 286 -6.97 -0.02 -12.41
CA SER A 286 -7.36 1.33 -11.95
C SER A 286 -6.90 2.43 -12.93
N PRO A 287 -7.44 2.51 -14.17
CA PRO A 287 -7.04 3.52 -15.17
C PRO A 287 -7.25 4.96 -14.70
N TRP A 288 -8.21 5.20 -13.81
CA TRP A 288 -8.46 6.52 -13.23
C TRP A 288 -7.28 7.05 -12.38
N ILE A 289 -6.45 6.17 -11.80
CA ILE A 289 -5.24 6.59 -11.07
C ILE A 289 -4.22 7.17 -12.03
N GLU A 290 -3.98 6.49 -13.15
CA GLU A 290 -3.06 6.98 -14.18
C GLU A 290 -3.51 8.31 -14.77
N LEU A 291 -4.82 8.45 -15.08
CA LEU A 291 -5.39 9.72 -15.52
C LEU A 291 -5.27 10.83 -14.47
N THR A 292 -5.54 10.51 -13.21
CA THR A 292 -5.41 11.45 -12.09
C THR A 292 -4.01 12.04 -12.06
N LEU A 293 -2.99 11.18 -12.03
CA LEU A 293 -1.58 11.58 -11.96
C LEU A 293 -1.13 12.34 -13.22
N MET A 294 -1.64 11.93 -14.38
CA MET A 294 -1.30 12.56 -15.65
C MET A 294 -1.87 13.98 -15.76
N HIS A 295 -3.16 14.15 -15.48
CA HIS A 295 -3.81 15.47 -15.49
C HIS A 295 -3.21 16.39 -14.42
N TRP A 296 -2.89 15.85 -13.23
CA TRP A 296 -2.20 16.62 -12.19
C TRP A 296 -0.84 17.14 -12.67
N LYS A 297 -0.03 16.28 -13.30
CA LYS A 297 1.28 16.67 -13.84
C LYS A 297 1.18 17.74 -14.93
N ARG A 298 0.10 17.76 -15.71
CA ARG A 298 -0.17 18.75 -16.76
C ARG A 298 -0.76 20.06 -16.22
N GLY A 299 -1.20 20.10 -14.96
CA GLY A 299 -1.94 21.23 -14.39
C GLY A 299 -3.43 21.24 -14.71
N ASP A 300 -3.97 20.17 -15.30
CA ASP A 300 -5.40 20.01 -15.62
C ASP A 300 -6.18 19.56 -14.38
N PHE A 301 -6.22 20.40 -13.33
CA PHE A 301 -6.71 20.01 -12.00
C PHE A 301 -8.16 19.52 -11.99
N ASP A 302 -9.03 20.07 -12.85
CA ASP A 302 -10.45 19.68 -12.88
C ASP A 302 -10.66 18.29 -13.51
N LEU A 303 -9.91 17.97 -14.58
CA LEU A 303 -9.91 16.64 -15.16
C LEU A 303 -9.31 15.61 -14.19
N SER A 304 -8.30 16.01 -13.43
CA SER A 304 -7.74 15.16 -12.37
C SER A 304 -8.78 14.88 -11.26
N LYS A 305 -9.52 15.89 -10.81
CA LYS A 305 -10.62 15.72 -9.83
C LYS A 305 -11.74 14.82 -10.36
N GLU A 306 -12.07 14.92 -11.64
CA GLU A 306 -13.08 14.06 -12.28
C GLU A 306 -12.63 12.59 -12.30
N ALA A 307 -11.39 12.32 -12.72
CA ALA A 307 -10.82 10.97 -12.69
C ALA A 307 -10.81 10.38 -11.26
N ILE A 308 -10.38 11.16 -10.26
CA ILE A 308 -10.43 10.75 -8.85
C ILE A 308 -11.84 10.39 -8.42
N LYS A 309 -12.84 11.21 -8.81
CA LYS A 309 -14.23 10.99 -8.44
C LYS A 309 -14.74 9.64 -8.97
N ILE A 310 -14.43 9.31 -10.22
CA ILE A 310 -14.77 8.01 -10.82
C ILE A 310 -14.18 6.87 -10.00
N GLY A 311 -12.91 6.95 -9.62
CA GLY A 311 -12.26 5.93 -8.79
C GLY A 311 -12.88 5.80 -7.40
N CYS A 312 -13.24 6.92 -6.76
CA CYS A 312 -13.94 6.93 -5.47
C CYS A 312 -15.32 6.26 -5.57
N GLU A 313 -16.05 6.45 -6.68
CA GLU A 313 -17.33 5.77 -6.93
C GLU A 313 -17.17 4.25 -7.08
N GLN A 314 -15.99 3.77 -7.44
CA GLN A 314 -15.64 2.34 -7.50
C GLN A 314 -15.03 1.79 -6.19
N ASP A 315 -15.02 2.59 -5.11
CA ASP A 315 -14.41 2.26 -3.81
C ASP A 315 -12.90 1.96 -3.91
N ASP A 316 -12.20 2.59 -4.86
CA ASP A 316 -10.76 2.44 -5.07
C ASP A 316 -9.95 3.13 -3.93
N PRO A 317 -9.08 2.39 -3.21
CA PRO A 317 -8.38 2.93 -2.03
C PRO A 317 -7.42 4.08 -2.33
N LEU A 318 -6.71 4.02 -3.45
CA LEU A 318 -5.74 5.05 -3.85
C LEU A 318 -6.46 6.31 -4.31
N SER A 319 -7.61 6.18 -4.97
CA SER A 319 -8.45 7.30 -5.39
C SER A 319 -8.97 8.07 -4.18
N HIS A 320 -9.43 7.35 -3.14
CA HIS A 320 -9.80 7.97 -1.86
C HIS A 320 -8.61 8.67 -1.19
N TYR A 321 -7.41 8.07 -1.23
CA TYR A 321 -6.21 8.70 -0.68
C TYR A 321 -5.85 9.99 -1.43
N HIS A 322 -5.78 9.96 -2.77
CA HIS A 322 -5.53 11.15 -3.58
C HIS A 322 -6.63 12.20 -3.39
N ARG A 323 -7.90 11.81 -3.30
CA ARG A 323 -8.99 12.75 -2.99
C ARG A 323 -8.75 13.48 -1.67
N ALA A 324 -8.35 12.74 -0.62
CA ALA A 324 -8.01 13.35 0.67
C ALA A 324 -6.82 14.31 0.55
N ASP A 325 -5.77 13.94 -0.19
CA ASP A 325 -4.58 14.77 -0.40
C ASP A 325 -4.92 16.10 -1.12
N PHE A 326 -5.75 16.04 -2.17
CA PHE A 326 -6.26 17.24 -2.84
C PHE A 326 -7.05 18.16 -1.91
N ILE A 327 -7.94 17.58 -1.09
CA ILE A 327 -8.73 18.35 -0.13
C ILE A 327 -7.79 18.97 0.92
N ALA A 328 -6.76 18.24 1.36
CA ALA A 328 -5.78 18.73 2.31
C ALA A 328 -5.00 19.94 1.76
N GLY A 329 -4.49 19.83 0.52
CA GLY A 329 -3.81 20.95 -0.15
C GLY A 329 -4.71 22.17 -0.35
N ALA A 330 -5.95 21.97 -0.79
CA ALA A 330 -6.89 23.08 -1.01
C ALA A 330 -7.31 23.80 0.28
N ASN A 331 -7.30 23.12 1.41
CA ASN A 331 -7.71 23.66 2.72
C ASN A 331 -6.53 23.93 3.66
N ASN A 332 -5.28 23.90 3.15
CA ASN A 332 -4.05 24.05 3.94
C ASN A 332 -4.02 23.15 5.20
N ILE A 333 -4.56 21.94 5.09
CA ILE A 333 -4.56 20.96 6.19
C ILE A 333 -3.14 20.41 6.32
N ASN A 334 -2.35 20.99 7.22
CA ASN A 334 -1.04 20.47 7.56
C ASN A 334 -1.08 19.74 8.91
N LEU A 335 -0.96 18.41 8.85
CA LEU A 335 -0.90 17.56 10.05
C LEU A 335 0.54 17.37 10.56
N GLU A 336 1.54 17.90 9.87
CA GLU A 336 2.95 17.85 10.26
C GLU A 336 3.34 19.14 11.01
N GLY A 337 4.01 19.00 12.17
CA GLY A 337 4.35 20.14 13.06
C GLY A 337 3.50 20.26 14.33
N ASP A 338 3.95 21.12 15.25
CA ASP A 338 3.36 21.27 16.60
C ASP A 338 2.09 22.17 16.63
N ASN A 339 1.82 22.93 15.57
CA ASN A 339 0.66 23.83 15.45
C ASN A 339 -0.55 23.21 14.71
N ALA A 340 -0.59 21.89 14.52
CA ALA A 340 -1.63 21.19 13.77
C ALA A 340 -2.92 20.93 14.59
N HIS A 341 -3.51 22.01 15.12
CA HIS A 341 -4.82 22.00 15.78
C HIS A 341 -5.96 22.37 14.82
N ALA A 342 -5.68 22.45 13.52
CA ALA A 342 -6.64 22.89 12.53
C ALA A 342 -7.83 21.91 12.42
N PRO A 343 -9.07 22.41 12.48
CA PRO A 343 -10.24 21.60 12.15
C PRO A 343 -10.16 21.17 10.67
N VAL A 344 -10.69 19.99 10.37
CA VAL A 344 -10.69 19.42 9.01
C VAL A 344 -12.10 19.43 8.45
N VAL A 345 -12.22 19.37 7.12
CA VAL A 345 -13.52 19.21 6.46
C VAL A 345 -13.95 17.74 6.48
N SER A 346 -15.24 17.46 6.67
CA SER A 346 -15.82 16.12 6.69
C SER A 346 -15.45 15.27 5.46
N ALA A 347 -15.37 15.88 4.28
CA ALA A 347 -14.95 15.23 3.05
C ALA A 347 -13.53 14.68 3.12
N TRP A 348 -12.59 15.40 3.77
CA TRP A 348 -11.23 14.89 4.01
C TRP A 348 -11.29 13.66 4.92
N LEU A 349 -11.99 13.78 6.06
CA LEU A 349 -12.09 12.73 7.07
C LEU A 349 -12.75 11.45 6.51
N TYR A 350 -13.76 11.61 5.65
CA TYR A 350 -14.40 10.50 4.95
C TYR A 350 -13.40 9.73 4.07
N ASN A 351 -12.75 10.44 3.15
CA ASN A 351 -11.88 9.85 2.13
C ASN A 351 -10.62 9.23 2.75
N ILE A 352 -9.98 9.91 3.71
CA ILE A 352 -8.79 9.38 4.38
C ILE A 352 -9.13 8.14 5.22
N THR A 353 -10.32 8.12 5.86
CA THR A 353 -10.79 6.95 6.62
C THR A 353 -11.05 5.77 5.71
N LYS A 354 -11.68 6.00 4.55
CA LYS A 354 -11.87 4.96 3.52
C LYS A 354 -10.54 4.36 3.07
N ALA A 355 -9.60 5.20 2.67
CA ALA A 355 -8.26 4.77 2.24
C ALA A 355 -7.54 3.96 3.34
N ALA A 356 -7.58 4.43 4.58
CA ALA A 356 -6.96 3.75 5.71
C ALA A 356 -7.61 2.39 6.02
N THR A 357 -8.96 2.30 5.99
CA THR A 357 -9.65 1.02 6.19
C THR A 357 -9.37 0.00 5.08
N SER A 358 -9.00 0.47 3.90
CA SER A 358 -8.67 -0.35 2.74
C SER A 358 -7.19 -0.72 2.64
N GLY A 359 -6.38 -0.39 3.66
CA GLY A 359 -5.01 -0.87 3.79
C GLY A 359 -3.93 0.10 3.30
N ILE A 360 -4.26 1.35 2.96
CA ILE A 360 -3.25 2.36 2.62
C ILE A 360 -2.55 2.83 3.91
N ALA A 361 -1.28 2.46 4.06
CA ALA A 361 -0.53 2.67 5.30
C ALA A 361 -0.29 4.15 5.63
N SER A 362 0.00 4.98 4.61
CA SER A 362 0.13 6.43 4.75
C SER A 362 -1.17 7.08 5.22
N ALA A 363 -2.33 6.63 4.71
CA ALA A 363 -3.64 7.13 5.14
C ALA A 363 -3.93 6.80 6.61
N ALA A 364 -3.62 5.57 7.04
CA ALA A 364 -3.73 5.17 8.43
C ALA A 364 -2.79 5.99 9.32
N HIS A 365 -1.57 6.28 8.86
CA HIS A 365 -0.64 7.15 9.58
C HIS A 365 -1.17 8.58 9.74
N GLN A 366 -1.68 9.20 8.68
CA GLN A 366 -2.27 10.55 8.72
C GLN A 366 -3.48 10.63 9.66
N LEU A 367 -4.38 9.64 9.64
CA LEU A 367 -5.47 9.54 10.62
C LEU A 367 -4.95 9.42 12.05
N GLY A 368 -3.89 8.65 12.25
CA GLY A 368 -3.20 8.53 13.52
C GLY A 368 -2.72 9.88 14.05
N LEU A 369 -2.07 10.66 13.19
CA LEU A 369 -1.61 12.01 13.51
C LEU A 369 -2.78 12.96 13.79
N PHE A 370 -3.83 12.92 12.96
CA PHE A 370 -5.04 13.70 13.14
C PHE A 370 -5.65 13.48 14.53
N TYR A 371 -6.01 12.24 14.88
CA TYR A 371 -6.62 11.96 16.18
C TYR A 371 -5.67 12.22 17.37
N MET A 372 -4.36 12.24 17.16
CA MET A 372 -3.39 12.61 18.20
C MET A 372 -3.41 14.12 18.49
N LYS A 373 -3.73 14.94 17.50
CA LYS A 373 -3.55 16.41 17.55
C LYS A 373 -4.84 17.21 17.58
N VAL A 374 -5.98 16.57 17.31
CA VAL A 374 -7.25 17.27 17.14
C VAL A 374 -8.05 17.48 18.42
N GLY A 375 -8.64 18.66 18.55
CA GLY A 375 -9.41 19.12 19.72
C GLY A 375 -10.92 19.07 19.47
N TRP A 376 -11.72 19.53 20.42
CA TRP A 376 -13.15 19.72 20.14
C TRP A 376 -13.40 20.78 19.07
N LYS A 377 -14.47 20.48 18.33
CA LYS A 377 -14.89 20.89 16.99
C LYS A 377 -13.82 20.67 15.92
N TYR A 378 -13.38 19.41 15.81
CA TYR A 378 -12.43 18.97 14.79
C TYR A 378 -12.97 18.91 13.37
N ILE A 379 -14.29 19.01 13.18
CA ILE A 379 -14.92 19.13 11.87
C ILE A 379 -15.33 20.60 11.70
N SER A 380 -14.77 21.28 10.71
CA SER A 380 -15.01 22.71 10.46
C SER A 380 -16.32 22.97 9.75
N ASP A 381 -16.73 22.08 8.85
CA ASP A 381 -17.95 22.24 8.07
C ASP A 381 -19.20 22.04 8.92
N GLU A 382 -20.19 22.87 8.64
CA GLU A 382 -21.49 22.76 9.28
C GLU A 382 -22.20 21.49 8.76
N PRO A 383 -22.70 20.63 9.65
CA PRO A 383 -23.54 19.49 9.29
C PRO A 383 -24.74 19.95 8.44
N PRO A 384 -25.08 19.27 7.32
CA PRO A 384 -26.28 19.61 6.56
C PRO A 384 -27.56 19.59 7.41
N ASP A 385 -28.47 20.54 7.19
CA ASP A 385 -29.66 20.72 8.03
C ASP A 385 -30.54 19.46 8.17
N ARG A 386 -30.47 18.54 7.19
CA ARG A 386 -31.20 17.26 7.18
C ARG A 386 -30.65 16.19 8.13
N ILE A 387 -29.38 16.30 8.54
CA ILE A 387 -28.73 15.33 9.44
C ILE A 387 -28.67 15.84 10.89
N LYS A 388 -28.99 17.11 11.12
CA LYS A 388 -29.11 17.67 12.46
C LYS A 388 -30.28 17.01 13.21
N PRO A 389 -30.14 16.76 14.53
CA PRO A 389 -29.10 17.28 15.39
C PRO A 389 -27.80 16.44 15.38
N THR A 390 -26.64 17.09 15.39
CA THR A 390 -25.33 16.48 15.62
C THR A 390 -24.54 17.24 16.70
N PRO A 391 -23.48 16.64 17.27
CA PRO A 391 -22.62 17.35 18.22
C PRO A 391 -21.91 18.58 17.60
N PHE A 392 -21.76 18.65 16.27
CA PHE A 392 -21.00 19.69 15.57
C PHE A 392 -21.85 20.89 15.11
N ASP A 393 -23.15 20.87 15.37
CA ASP A 393 -24.08 21.89 14.90
C ASP A 393 -23.72 23.28 15.44
N SER A 394 -23.52 24.26 14.56
CA SER A 394 -23.37 25.66 14.93
C SER A 394 -24.72 26.35 15.11
N TYR A 395 -25.77 25.89 14.42
CA TYR A 395 -27.12 26.45 14.50
C TYR A 395 -28.20 25.37 14.33
N PRO A 396 -29.41 25.56 14.89
CA PRO A 396 -30.50 24.60 14.77
C PRO A 396 -30.94 24.42 13.31
N ALA A 397 -31.36 23.21 12.93
CA ALA A 397 -32.05 23.02 11.66
C ALA A 397 -33.26 23.98 11.58
N PRO A 398 -33.57 24.55 10.40
CA PRO A 398 -34.77 25.36 10.24
C PRO A 398 -35.98 24.55 10.74
N PHE A 399 -36.84 25.20 11.53
CA PHE A 399 -38.13 24.63 11.95
C PHE A 399 -38.99 24.42 10.69
N ALA A 400 -38.80 23.30 10.00
CA ALA A 400 -39.90 22.73 9.23
C ALA A 400 -40.97 22.36 10.26
N PRO A 401 -42.26 22.70 10.06
CA PRO A 401 -43.31 22.20 10.91
C PRO A 401 -43.37 20.68 10.76
N ALA A 402 -42.57 19.99 11.57
CA ALA A 402 -42.60 18.55 11.67
C ALA A 402 -44.00 18.19 12.15
N THR A 403 -44.79 17.59 11.28
CA THR A 403 -46.06 17.01 11.70
C THR A 403 -45.77 16.05 12.87
N THR A 404 -46.70 15.90 13.81
CA THR A 404 -46.55 15.03 14.99
C THR A 404 -46.06 13.62 14.60
N PHE A 405 -46.39 13.18 13.39
CA PHE A 405 -45.97 11.92 12.78
C PHE A 405 -44.47 11.83 12.44
N ASP A 406 -43.84 12.93 12.01
CA ASP A 406 -42.41 12.96 11.69
C ASP A 406 -41.54 12.92 12.96
N ARG A 407 -42.02 13.53 14.05
CA ARG A 407 -41.38 13.42 15.38
C ARG A 407 -41.46 11.99 15.93
N ILE A 408 -42.58 11.31 15.72
CA ILE A 408 -42.75 9.89 16.08
C ILE A 408 -41.84 9.00 15.22
N ARG A 409 -41.71 9.26 13.92
CA ARG A 409 -40.78 8.53 13.04
C ARG A 409 -39.31 8.72 13.42
N GLN A 410 -38.89 9.94 13.76
CA GLN A 410 -37.54 10.22 14.26
C GLN A 410 -37.26 9.55 15.61
N PHE A 411 -38.25 9.53 16.51
CA PHE A 411 -38.14 8.86 17.81
C PHE A 411 -38.04 7.33 17.71
N ILE A 412 -38.68 6.72 16.69
CA ILE A 412 -38.64 5.27 16.41
C ILE A 412 -37.47 4.90 15.46
N GLY A 413 -36.61 5.86 15.09
CA GLY A 413 -35.39 5.59 14.32
C GLY A 413 -35.57 5.46 12.81
N PHE A 414 -36.70 5.90 12.25
CA PHE A 414 -36.88 6.01 10.80
C PHE A 414 -36.27 7.32 10.29
N GLN A 415 -35.09 7.23 9.67
CA GLN A 415 -34.44 8.35 8.99
C GLN A 415 -35.16 8.73 7.68
N SER A 416 -35.01 10.00 7.30
CA SER A 416 -35.54 10.66 6.10
C SER A 416 -35.48 9.80 4.82
N THR A 417 -36.47 9.95 3.93
CA THR A 417 -36.63 9.24 2.65
C THR A 417 -35.58 9.55 1.59
N ARG A 418 -34.65 10.49 1.84
CA ARG A 418 -33.54 10.78 0.92
C ARG A 418 -32.29 9.99 1.30
N PRO A 419 -31.67 9.26 0.35
CA PRO A 419 -30.43 8.54 0.63
C PRO A 419 -29.35 9.55 1.05
N MET A 420 -28.76 9.30 2.21
CA MET A 420 -27.63 10.05 2.74
C MET A 420 -26.45 9.99 1.78
N THR A 421 -25.76 11.11 1.56
CA THR A 421 -24.50 11.09 0.81
C THR A 421 -23.45 10.34 1.62
N GLN A 422 -22.46 9.73 0.95
CA GLN A 422 -21.48 8.92 1.66
C GLN A 422 -20.62 9.76 2.64
N GLU A 423 -20.34 11.02 2.31
CA GLU A 423 -19.58 11.95 3.16
C GLU A 423 -20.36 12.34 4.43
N GLU A 424 -21.69 12.48 4.34
CA GLU A 424 -22.54 12.72 5.50
C GLU A 424 -22.57 11.58 6.52
N SER A 425 -22.17 10.37 6.10
CA SER A 425 -22.08 9.23 7.01
C SER A 425 -21.05 9.45 8.13
N VAL A 426 -20.07 10.35 7.91
CA VAL A 426 -19.12 10.78 8.94
C VAL A 426 -19.89 11.34 10.12
N PHE A 427 -20.89 12.18 9.88
CA PHE A 427 -21.65 12.86 10.92
C PHE A 427 -22.53 11.94 11.79
N HIS A 428 -22.91 10.78 11.25
CA HIS A 428 -23.69 9.76 11.95
C HIS A 428 -22.84 8.59 12.44
N SER A 429 -21.51 8.70 12.40
CA SER A 429 -20.65 7.70 13.01
C SER A 429 -20.96 7.65 14.52
N THR A 430 -21.38 6.48 15.00
CA THR A 430 -22.04 6.33 16.31
C THR A 430 -21.14 6.58 17.52
N ASN A 431 -19.84 6.82 17.32
CA ASN A 431 -18.86 6.97 18.40
C ASN A 431 -17.86 8.08 18.05
N TRP A 432 -18.27 9.32 18.23
CA TRP A 432 -17.34 10.43 18.21
C TRP A 432 -16.41 10.37 19.43
N PRO A 433 -15.08 10.51 19.25
CA PRO A 433 -14.16 10.52 20.37
C PRO A 433 -14.25 11.87 21.10
N PHE A 434 -15.21 11.97 22.02
CA PHE A 434 -15.48 13.17 22.80
C PHE A 434 -14.38 13.46 23.83
N GLU A 435 -13.83 12.40 24.43
CA GLU A 435 -12.76 12.53 25.42
C GLU A 435 -11.37 12.49 24.79
N PRO A 436 -10.38 13.23 25.32
CA PRO A 436 -8.99 13.14 24.89
C PRO A 436 -8.46 11.70 24.90
N GLU A 437 -8.87 10.88 25.87
CA GLU A 437 -8.50 9.46 25.93
C GLU A 437 -9.03 8.67 24.72
N GLN A 438 -10.26 8.94 24.30
CA GLN A 438 -10.86 8.26 23.15
C GLN A 438 -10.15 8.66 21.85
N ARG A 439 -9.85 9.95 21.68
CA ARG A 439 -9.08 10.46 20.52
C ARG A 439 -7.70 9.80 20.47
N TYR A 440 -7.02 9.75 21.62
CA TYR A 440 -5.70 9.13 21.71
C TYR A 440 -5.71 7.62 21.49
N ALA A 441 -6.77 6.93 21.94
CA ALA A 441 -6.97 5.51 21.65
C ALA A 441 -7.14 5.27 20.13
N MET A 442 -7.94 6.12 19.46
CA MET A 442 -8.10 6.09 17.99
C MET A 442 -6.78 6.36 17.27
N ALA A 443 -6.02 7.37 17.70
CA ALA A 443 -4.70 7.67 17.16
C ALA A 443 -3.77 6.45 17.21
N ARG A 444 -3.69 5.82 18.39
CA ARG A 444 -2.87 4.62 18.60
C ARG A 444 -3.32 3.44 17.73
N LEU A 445 -4.62 3.24 17.53
CA LEU A 445 -5.13 2.17 16.67
C LEU A 445 -4.69 2.36 15.21
N TRP A 446 -4.87 3.56 14.67
CA TRP A 446 -4.51 3.87 13.29
C TRP A 446 -3.01 3.82 13.06
N LEU A 447 -2.20 4.37 13.98
CA LEU A 447 -0.75 4.25 13.91
C LEU A 447 -0.28 2.79 13.99
N ARG A 448 -0.95 1.94 14.80
CA ARG A 448 -0.63 0.51 14.85
C ARG A 448 -0.98 -0.21 13.56
N GLU A 449 -2.06 0.18 12.88
CA GLU A 449 -2.40 -0.38 11.57
C GLU A 449 -1.34 -0.01 10.53
N ALA A 450 -0.92 1.26 10.47
CA ALA A 450 0.19 1.69 9.61
C ALA A 450 1.49 0.93 9.94
N ALA A 451 1.82 0.77 11.22
CA ALA A 451 2.99 0.01 11.66
C ALA A 451 2.91 -1.48 11.28
N TYR A 452 1.71 -2.08 11.35
CA TYR A 452 1.47 -3.48 10.96
C TYR A 452 1.74 -3.70 9.47
N GLN A 453 1.41 -2.73 8.62
CA GLN A 453 1.72 -2.76 7.18
C GLN A 453 3.20 -2.53 6.86
N GLY A 454 4.03 -2.19 7.87
CA GLY A 454 5.46 -1.94 7.70
C GLY A 454 5.81 -0.48 7.38
N TYR A 455 4.93 0.47 7.70
CA TYR A 455 5.18 1.90 7.48
C TYR A 455 5.99 2.50 8.64
N ALA A 456 7.29 2.75 8.41
CA ALA A 456 8.24 3.13 9.46
C ALA A 456 7.86 4.41 10.24
N PRO A 457 7.37 5.50 9.63
CA PRO A 457 7.02 6.72 10.38
C PRO A 457 6.05 6.48 11.54
N ALA A 458 5.12 5.53 11.39
CA ALA A 458 4.15 5.21 12.43
C ALA A 458 4.79 4.65 13.71
N TYR A 459 5.92 3.94 13.61
CA TYR A 459 6.66 3.45 14.77
C TYR A 459 7.23 4.60 15.59
N LEU A 460 7.77 5.62 14.92
CA LEU A 460 8.32 6.81 15.58
C LEU A 460 7.22 7.59 16.30
N ASP A 461 6.06 7.77 15.67
CA ASP A 461 4.94 8.48 16.29
C ASP A 461 4.29 7.68 17.42
N LEU A 462 4.24 6.34 17.32
CA LEU A 462 3.86 5.47 18.44
C LEU A 462 4.82 5.61 19.62
N ALA A 463 6.14 5.72 19.35
CA ALA A 463 7.11 5.98 20.41
C ALA A 463 6.86 7.33 21.09
N LYS A 464 6.71 8.40 20.31
CA LYS A 464 6.37 9.75 20.81
C LYS A 464 5.06 9.72 21.62
N LEU A 465 4.06 8.99 21.14
CA LEU A 465 2.77 8.80 21.81
C LEU A 465 2.94 8.13 23.19
N CYS A 466 3.75 7.08 23.29
CA CYS A 466 4.06 6.40 24.55
C CYS A 466 4.94 7.24 25.50
N MET A 467 5.52 8.34 25.04
CA MET A 467 6.34 9.25 25.85
C MET A 467 5.57 10.44 26.43
N LYS A 468 4.41 10.79 25.88
CA LYS A 468 3.60 11.89 26.41
C LYS A 468 3.03 11.47 27.77
N LYS A 469 3.44 12.13 28.86
CA LYS A 469 2.91 11.86 30.21
C LYS A 469 1.46 12.28 30.38
N THR A 470 1.07 13.29 29.64
CA THR A 470 -0.25 13.91 29.70
C THR A 470 -0.83 13.99 28.30
N LEU A 471 -2.13 13.75 28.20
CA LEU A 471 -2.86 13.97 26.97
C LEU A 471 -3.10 15.46 26.79
N TRP A 472 -2.99 15.92 25.55
CA TRP A 472 -3.42 17.26 25.22
C TRP A 472 -4.94 17.34 25.46
N THR A 473 -5.35 18.31 26.28
CA THR A 473 -6.74 18.52 26.68
C THR A 473 -7.52 19.38 25.72
N GLY A 474 -6.93 19.70 24.55
CA GLY A 474 -7.53 20.51 23.49
C GLY A 474 -9.02 20.28 23.40
N LEU A 475 -9.75 21.32 23.82
CA LEU A 475 -11.16 21.42 24.21
C LEU A 475 -11.84 20.05 24.38
N ARG A 476 -12.22 19.67 25.60
CA ARG A 476 -13.23 18.62 25.77
C ARG A 476 -14.51 19.07 25.07
N VAL A 477 -15.30 18.11 24.62
CA VAL A 477 -16.62 18.41 24.08
C VAL A 477 -17.44 19.06 25.20
N PRO A 478 -18.01 20.25 24.97
CA PRO A 478 -18.93 20.87 25.92
C PRO A 478 -20.04 19.89 26.26
N LYS A 479 -20.45 19.84 27.53
CA LYS A 479 -21.56 18.98 27.97
C LYS A 479 -22.80 19.19 27.13
N ALA A 480 -23.10 20.43 26.75
CA ALA A 480 -24.19 20.78 25.85
C ALA A 480 -24.14 20.03 24.50
N ALA A 481 -22.96 19.89 23.88
CA ALA A 481 -22.79 19.14 22.64
C ALA A 481 -22.83 17.61 22.86
N GLN A 482 -22.34 17.12 24.01
CA GLN A 482 -22.40 15.70 24.37
C GLN A 482 -23.83 15.23 24.71
N GLU A 483 -24.59 16.07 25.42
CA GLU A 483 -25.99 15.85 25.82
C GLU A 483 -26.97 16.27 24.72
N MET A 484 -26.48 16.80 23.59
CA MET A 484 -27.27 17.28 22.46
C MET A 484 -28.30 18.36 22.86
N SER A 485 -27.98 19.18 23.86
CA SER A 485 -28.85 20.27 24.33
C SER A 485 -28.86 21.44 23.33
N SER A 486 -29.86 22.32 23.43
CA SER A 486 -29.96 23.52 22.58
C SER A 486 -28.85 24.54 22.83
N GLU A 487 -28.14 24.43 23.96
CA GLU A 487 -27.03 25.32 24.32
C GLU A 487 -25.76 25.03 23.50
N ARG A 488 -25.74 23.96 22.69
CA ARG A 488 -24.58 23.62 21.85
C ARG A 488 -24.39 24.56 20.66
N TYR A 489 -25.45 25.24 20.23
CA TYR A 489 -25.43 26.10 19.05
C TYR A 489 -24.64 27.38 19.34
N THR A 490 -23.64 27.66 18.51
CA THR A 490 -22.86 28.89 18.58
C THR A 490 -23.56 30.08 17.92
N HIS A 491 -24.50 29.84 17.00
CA HIS A 491 -25.30 30.86 16.32
C HIS A 491 -26.80 30.55 16.43
N ALA A 492 -27.60 31.60 16.55
CA ALA A 492 -29.06 31.48 16.64
C ALA A 492 -29.72 31.14 15.29
N SER A 493 -29.05 31.37 14.15
CA SER A 493 -29.58 31.08 12.81
C SER A 493 -28.47 30.87 11.78
N LYS A 494 -28.79 30.21 10.67
CA LYS A 494 -27.89 30.01 9.53
C LYS A 494 -27.34 31.32 8.97
N ALA A 495 -28.19 32.34 8.81
CA ALA A 495 -27.77 33.65 8.33
C ALA A 495 -26.70 34.30 9.24
N LYS A 496 -26.78 34.09 10.56
CA LYS A 496 -25.75 34.58 11.51
C LYS A 496 -24.45 33.80 11.41
N TYR A 497 -24.51 32.51 11.08
CA TYR A 497 -23.33 31.69 10.83
C TYR A 497 -22.66 32.09 9.51
N ASP A 498 -23.44 32.22 8.43
CA ASP A 498 -22.93 32.59 7.11
C ASP A 498 -22.33 34.01 7.11
N ALA A 499 -22.98 34.97 7.79
CA ALA A 499 -22.47 36.34 7.92
C ALA A 499 -21.16 36.43 8.73
N ALA A 500 -20.93 35.50 9.66
CA ALA A 500 -19.68 35.43 10.43
C ALA A 500 -18.53 34.82 9.60
N ASN A 501 -18.83 34.14 8.49
CA ASN A 501 -17.88 33.39 7.68
C ASN A 501 -17.74 33.93 6.23
N GLY A 502 -18.32 35.08 5.90
CA GLY A 502 -18.29 35.67 4.54
C GLY A 502 -17.09 36.57 4.25
N ASP A 503 -16.69 36.62 2.97
CA ASP A 503 -15.46 37.21 2.37
C ASP A 503 -15.27 38.75 2.47
N GLY A 504 -15.64 39.38 3.60
CA GLY A 504 -15.56 40.83 3.78
C GLY A 504 -15.02 41.29 5.14
N ALA A 505 -14.36 40.41 5.89
CA ALA A 505 -13.62 40.80 7.08
C ALA A 505 -12.13 40.87 6.72
N ASP A 506 -11.62 42.09 6.62
CA ASP A 506 -10.18 42.37 6.74
C ASP A 506 -9.59 41.55 7.88
N GLU A 507 -8.34 41.12 7.72
CA GLU A 507 -7.49 40.37 8.66
C GLU A 507 -7.61 40.85 10.13
N ALA A 508 -8.67 40.45 10.81
CA ALA A 508 -8.93 40.70 12.20
C ALA A 508 -9.49 39.41 12.79
N ASP A 509 -8.58 38.46 13.03
CA ASP A 509 -8.45 37.63 14.24
C ASP A 509 -9.75 37.16 14.94
N THR A 510 -10.80 36.91 14.17
CA THR A 510 -12.09 36.46 14.66
C THR A 510 -12.41 35.13 14.00
N GLN A 511 -11.54 34.15 14.27
CA GLN A 511 -12.07 32.80 14.47
C GLN A 511 -13.27 32.93 15.42
N PRO A 512 -14.39 32.22 15.20
CA PRO A 512 -15.46 32.20 16.18
C PRO A 512 -14.83 31.79 17.51
N GLN A 513 -14.72 32.75 18.43
CA GLN A 513 -14.39 32.49 19.82
C GLN A 513 -15.55 31.61 20.33
N VAL A 514 -15.41 30.30 20.18
CA VAL A 514 -15.50 29.46 21.37
C VAL A 514 -14.53 30.16 22.31
N GLU A 515 -15.05 30.91 23.29
CA GLU A 515 -14.20 31.60 24.25
C GLU A 515 -13.06 30.64 24.57
N PRO A 516 -11.79 30.99 24.30
CA PRO A 516 -10.72 30.29 24.95
C PRO A 516 -11.02 30.56 26.41
N VAL A 517 -11.63 29.58 27.10
CA VAL A 517 -11.89 29.67 28.55
C VAL A 517 -10.59 30.18 29.10
N SER A 518 -10.63 31.45 29.49
CA SER A 518 -9.46 32.28 29.74
C SER A 518 -8.52 31.47 30.61
N SER A 519 -7.31 31.18 30.11
CA SER A 519 -6.02 31.17 30.83
C SER A 519 -5.99 30.86 32.35
N ARG A 520 -6.91 30.05 32.88
CA ARG A 520 -7.03 29.69 34.30
C ARG A 520 -7.22 28.20 34.54
N ASP A 521 -7.62 27.42 33.53
CA ASP A 521 -7.72 25.96 33.61
C ASP A 521 -6.55 25.21 32.96
N ASP A 522 -5.34 25.72 33.18
CA ASP A 522 -4.08 25.03 32.89
C ASP A 522 -3.84 23.77 33.78
N LYS A 523 -4.84 23.25 34.49
CA LYS A 523 -4.65 22.36 35.65
C LYS A 523 -5.29 20.97 35.63
N ALA A 524 -5.89 20.52 34.53
CA ALA A 524 -6.32 19.13 34.42
C ALA A 524 -5.79 18.43 33.17
N ARG A 525 -4.47 18.51 32.93
CA ARG A 525 -3.78 17.64 31.98
C ARG A 525 -4.11 16.18 32.31
N VAL A 526 -4.95 15.53 31.50
CA VAL A 526 -5.39 14.15 31.74
C VAL A 526 -4.18 13.23 31.67
N PRO A 527 -3.90 12.42 32.71
CA PRO A 527 -2.79 11.47 32.66
C PRO A 527 -2.94 10.52 31.46
N ASN A 528 -1.86 10.34 30.71
CA ASN A 528 -1.87 9.40 29.60
C ASN A 528 -1.76 7.96 30.14
N LYS A 529 -2.86 7.21 30.09
CA LYS A 529 -2.91 5.78 30.48
C LYS A 529 -1.96 4.89 29.67
N TRP A 530 -1.52 5.34 28.50
CA TRP A 530 -0.59 4.63 27.61
C TRP A 530 0.85 5.14 27.71
N TYR A 531 1.15 6.06 28.63
CA TYR A 531 2.51 6.45 28.92
C TYR A 531 3.32 5.25 29.40
N SER A 532 4.32 4.86 28.63
CA SER A 532 5.17 3.71 28.92
C SER A 532 6.51 3.91 28.22
N PRO A 533 7.56 4.32 28.95
CA PRO A 533 8.92 4.39 28.41
C PRO A 533 9.39 3.04 27.84
N LYS A 534 8.95 1.91 28.42
CA LYS A 534 9.26 0.57 27.91
C LYS A 534 8.67 0.36 26.51
N SER A 535 7.40 0.74 26.32
CA SER A 535 6.74 0.65 25.02
C SER A 535 7.32 1.63 24.01
N ALA A 536 7.67 2.85 24.44
CA ALA A 536 8.36 3.81 23.58
C ALA A 536 9.68 3.24 23.04
N LYS A 537 10.50 2.64 23.92
CA LYS A 537 11.73 1.94 23.52
C LYS A 537 11.48 0.82 22.51
N SER A 538 10.48 -0.03 22.74
CA SER A 538 10.18 -1.11 21.79
C SER A 538 9.77 -0.61 20.41
N TRP A 539 9.06 0.52 20.33
CA TRP A 539 8.74 1.14 19.03
C TRP A 539 9.96 1.79 18.37
N LEU A 540 10.84 2.43 19.15
CA LEU A 540 12.09 2.98 18.62
C LEU A 540 13.02 1.89 18.08
N VAL A 541 13.14 0.75 18.77
CA VAL A 541 13.90 -0.43 18.32
C VAL A 541 13.56 -0.81 16.88
N GLU A 542 12.30 -0.69 16.50
CA GLU A 542 11.84 -1.02 15.16
C GLU A 542 12.32 -0.03 14.09
N ILE A 543 12.47 1.26 14.42
CA ILE A 543 13.12 2.24 13.54
C ILE A 543 14.58 1.87 13.29
N PHE A 544 15.30 1.43 14.33
CA PHE A 544 16.68 0.97 14.19
C PHE A 544 16.78 -0.31 13.34
N HIS A 545 15.84 -1.25 13.51
CA HIS A 545 15.77 -2.43 12.64
C HIS A 545 15.42 -2.07 11.20
N CYS A 546 14.52 -1.11 10.97
CA CYS A 546 14.19 -0.61 9.64
C CYS A 546 15.42 -0.01 8.95
N HIS A 547 16.17 0.87 9.64
CA HIS A 547 17.41 1.43 9.13
C HIS A 547 18.43 0.35 8.78
N LYS A 548 18.66 -0.60 9.69
CA LYS A 548 19.58 -1.72 9.45
C LYS A 548 19.14 -2.58 8.26
N ALA A 549 17.84 -2.84 8.13
CA ALA A 549 17.29 -3.57 6.99
C ALA A 549 17.58 -2.84 5.68
N HIS A 550 17.40 -1.51 5.65
CA HIS A 550 17.73 -0.69 4.49
C HIS A 550 19.24 -0.69 4.16
N GLU A 551 20.13 -0.63 5.16
CA GLU A 551 21.59 -0.74 4.92
C GLU A 551 21.97 -2.12 4.35
N GLU A 552 21.46 -3.20 4.93
CA GLU A 552 21.66 -4.57 4.46
C GLU A 552 21.14 -4.77 3.04
N MET A 553 20.00 -4.15 2.72
CA MET A 553 19.42 -4.13 1.39
C MET A 553 20.36 -3.47 0.38
N GLN A 554 20.83 -2.26 0.69
CA GLN A 554 21.75 -1.53 -0.19
C GLN A 554 23.07 -2.29 -0.37
N ALA A 555 23.58 -2.93 0.70
CA ALA A 555 24.76 -3.78 0.64
C ALA A 555 24.56 -5.02 -0.25
N LYS A 556 23.41 -5.71 -0.11
CA LYS A 556 23.06 -6.87 -0.94
C LYS A 556 22.81 -6.51 -2.39
N LEU A 557 22.15 -5.38 -2.65
CA LEU A 557 22.02 -4.84 -4.01
C LEU A 557 23.38 -4.53 -4.61
N ALA A 558 24.28 -3.89 -3.85
CA ALA A 558 25.63 -3.61 -4.31
C ALA A 558 26.43 -4.90 -4.58
N GLN A 559 26.29 -5.92 -3.74
CA GLN A 559 26.90 -7.24 -3.95
C GLN A 559 26.33 -7.93 -5.18
N TYR A 560 25.02 -8.05 -5.30
CA TYR A 560 24.33 -8.60 -6.47
C TYR A 560 24.80 -7.92 -7.76
N ARG A 561 24.86 -6.58 -7.78
CA ARG A 561 25.37 -5.82 -8.94
C ARG A 561 26.83 -6.15 -9.26
N ARG A 562 27.68 -6.38 -8.26
CA ARG A 562 29.06 -6.82 -8.46
C ARG A 562 29.12 -8.25 -9.01
N ASP A 563 28.30 -9.15 -8.50
CA ASP A 563 28.27 -10.56 -8.90
C ASP A 563 27.71 -10.73 -10.32
N VAL A 564 26.70 -9.95 -10.70
CA VAL A 564 26.21 -9.85 -12.08
C VAL A 564 27.30 -9.32 -13.02
N ARG A 565 28.03 -8.26 -12.63
CA ARG A 565 29.17 -7.75 -13.43
C ARG A 565 30.28 -8.80 -13.59
N ARG A 566 30.49 -9.64 -12.58
CA ARG A 566 31.45 -10.75 -12.60
C ARG A 566 30.89 -12.02 -13.27
N LYS A 567 29.63 -12.00 -13.72
CA LYS A 567 28.88 -13.15 -14.27
C LYS A 567 28.76 -14.34 -13.30
N TRP A 568 28.87 -14.08 -11.99
CA TRP A 568 28.73 -15.11 -10.95
C TRP A 568 27.26 -15.38 -10.63
N GLU A 569 26.41 -14.38 -10.78
CA GLU A 569 24.96 -14.53 -10.67
C GLU A 569 24.26 -14.15 -11.99
N PRO A 570 23.21 -14.89 -12.39
CA PRO A 570 22.41 -14.51 -13.56
C PRO A 570 21.71 -13.18 -13.29
N LYS A 571 21.64 -12.33 -14.31
CA LYS A 571 20.85 -11.10 -14.25
C LYS A 571 19.38 -11.48 -14.10
N LEU A 572 18.82 -11.22 -12.92
CA LEU A 572 17.41 -11.27 -12.61
C LEU A 572 16.64 -10.25 -13.44
N ALA A 573 15.34 -10.50 -13.58
CA ALA A 573 14.43 -9.66 -14.33
C ALA A 573 14.06 -8.38 -13.56
N ASP A 574 14.11 -8.43 -12.22
CA ASP A 574 14.04 -7.29 -11.31
C ASP A 574 15.22 -7.36 -10.31
N GLU A 575 15.86 -6.23 -9.98
CA GLU A 575 16.85 -6.18 -8.90
C GLU A 575 16.21 -6.40 -7.52
N ASP A 576 14.94 -6.02 -7.35
CA ASP A 576 14.21 -6.20 -6.09
C ASP A 576 13.87 -7.66 -5.82
N ASP A 577 13.80 -8.49 -6.86
CA ASP A 577 13.75 -9.96 -6.72
C ASP A 577 15.02 -10.50 -6.06
N ALA A 578 16.16 -9.80 -6.11
CA ALA A 578 17.37 -10.20 -5.38
C ALA A 578 17.18 -10.07 -3.85
N ILE A 579 16.23 -9.23 -3.44
CA ILE A 579 16.01 -8.81 -2.05
C ILE A 579 14.62 -9.21 -1.54
N SER A 580 13.90 -10.06 -2.29
CA SER A 580 12.60 -10.56 -1.86
C SER A 580 12.69 -11.26 -0.49
N GLU A 581 11.63 -11.13 0.32
CA GLU A 581 11.56 -11.72 1.66
C GLU A 581 11.95 -13.22 1.62
N GLN A 582 11.44 -13.96 0.63
CA GLN A 582 11.71 -15.39 0.48
C GLN A 582 13.20 -15.70 0.24
N ARG A 583 13.90 -14.90 -0.55
CA ARG A 583 15.34 -15.08 -0.79
C ARG A 583 16.18 -14.64 0.39
N LEU A 584 15.80 -13.56 1.06
CA LEU A 584 16.49 -13.07 2.26
C LEU A 584 16.33 -14.02 3.44
N ALA A 585 15.14 -14.58 3.64
CA ALA A 585 14.87 -15.58 4.66
C ALA A 585 15.69 -16.86 4.40
N LYS A 586 15.76 -17.33 3.14
CA LYS A 586 16.61 -18.47 2.75
C LYS A 586 18.11 -18.21 2.97
N LYS A 587 18.55 -16.95 2.91
CA LYS A 587 19.94 -16.54 3.20
C LYS A 587 20.20 -16.30 4.70
N GLY A 588 19.26 -16.65 5.59
CA GLY A 588 19.44 -16.56 7.05
C GLY A 588 19.39 -15.14 7.61
N LEU A 589 18.74 -14.20 6.91
CA LEU A 589 18.52 -12.86 7.46
C LEU A 589 17.62 -12.95 8.70
N ASP A 590 17.93 -12.17 9.72
CA ASP A 590 17.15 -12.15 10.96
C ASP A 590 15.68 -11.80 10.70
N GLN A 591 14.76 -12.49 11.38
CA GLN A 591 13.32 -12.38 11.20
C GLN A 591 12.80 -10.95 11.50
N HIS A 592 13.48 -10.22 12.37
CA HIS A 592 13.19 -8.82 12.67
C HIS A 592 13.47 -7.88 11.48
N LEU A 593 14.36 -8.28 10.57
CA LEU A 593 14.69 -7.53 9.36
C LEU A 593 13.83 -7.97 8.17
N THR A 594 13.50 -9.26 8.05
CA THR A 594 12.76 -9.79 6.89
C THR A 594 11.39 -9.12 6.70
N LYS A 595 10.72 -8.73 7.80
CA LYS A 595 9.40 -8.08 7.73
C LYS A 595 9.39 -6.78 6.92
N TRP A 596 10.51 -6.06 6.83
CA TRP A 596 10.62 -4.79 6.08
C TRP A 596 10.70 -4.99 4.56
N PHE A 597 10.78 -6.25 4.10
CA PHE A 597 10.82 -6.63 2.69
C PHE A 597 9.50 -7.25 2.20
N LYS A 598 8.48 -7.32 3.06
CA LYS A 598 7.17 -7.89 2.73
C LYS A 598 6.40 -7.07 1.70
N ASN A 599 6.40 -5.75 1.88
CA ASN A 599 5.63 -4.81 1.08
C ASN A 599 6.56 -3.71 0.53
N PRO A 600 7.23 -3.91 -0.62
CA PRO A 600 8.15 -2.94 -1.20
C PRO A 600 7.52 -1.56 -1.42
N GLU A 601 6.30 -1.51 -1.92
CA GLU A 601 5.55 -0.27 -2.18
C GLU A 601 5.30 0.56 -0.92
N VAL A 602 5.09 -0.08 0.24
CA VAL A 602 4.92 0.64 1.52
C VAL A 602 6.26 1.24 1.95
N ARG A 603 7.38 0.55 1.66
CA ARG A 603 8.73 1.05 1.93
C ARG A 603 9.06 2.25 1.06
N GLU A 604 8.73 2.21 -0.23
CA GLU A 604 8.94 3.32 -1.17
C GLU A 604 8.32 4.64 -0.69
N GLN A 605 7.22 4.58 0.07
CA GLN A 605 6.54 5.77 0.64
C GLN A 605 7.34 6.51 1.74
N TYR A 606 8.40 5.91 2.31
CA TYR A 606 9.17 6.54 3.40
C TYR A 606 10.69 6.33 3.31
N GLU A 607 11.18 5.58 2.32
CA GLU A 607 12.60 5.23 2.20
C GLU A 607 13.50 6.48 2.12
N ASP A 608 13.02 7.52 1.46
CA ASP A 608 13.64 8.85 1.37
C ASP A 608 13.76 9.55 2.73
N ARG A 609 12.74 9.41 3.59
CA ARG A 609 12.68 10.00 4.94
C ARG A 609 13.37 9.17 6.01
N LEU A 610 13.83 7.96 5.68
CA LEU A 610 14.44 7.04 6.66
C LEU A 610 15.64 7.62 7.42
N PRO A 611 16.57 8.39 6.80
CA PRO A 611 17.65 9.06 7.52
C PRO A 611 17.16 10.06 8.58
N GLU A 612 16.08 10.77 8.28
CA GLU A 612 15.46 11.74 9.19
C GLU A 612 14.77 11.03 10.36
N LEU A 613 13.99 9.98 10.08
CA LEU A 613 13.34 9.15 11.09
C LEU A 613 14.36 8.55 12.06
N TYR A 614 15.47 8.06 11.53
CA TYR A 614 16.55 7.49 12.31
C TYR A 614 17.27 8.54 13.17
N SER A 615 17.54 9.72 12.60
CA SER A 615 18.16 10.84 13.32
C SER A 615 17.25 11.33 14.46
N GLU A 616 15.95 11.40 14.22
CA GLU A 616 14.96 11.76 15.23
C GLU A 616 14.85 10.69 16.33
N ALA A 617 14.87 9.41 15.97
CA ALA A 617 14.91 8.31 16.94
C ALA A 617 16.17 8.37 17.82
N LYS A 618 17.34 8.68 17.26
CA LYS A 618 18.58 8.93 18.02
C LYS A 618 18.42 10.10 18.98
N ARG A 619 17.93 11.24 18.48
CA ARG A 619 17.70 12.44 19.30
C ARG A 619 16.78 12.14 20.49
N ILE A 620 15.73 11.35 20.28
CA ILE A 620 14.84 10.89 21.35
C ILE A 620 15.61 10.02 22.35
N CYS A 621 16.41 9.06 21.89
CA CYS A 621 17.19 8.19 22.77
C CYS A 621 18.21 8.97 23.60
N ASP A 622 18.97 9.88 22.98
CA ASP A 622 19.98 10.71 23.62
C ASP A 622 19.34 11.63 24.67
N LYS A 623 18.28 12.35 24.29
CA LYS A 623 17.54 13.24 25.20
C LYS A 623 17.04 12.52 26.46
N ASN A 624 16.69 11.25 26.35
CA ASN A 624 16.18 10.44 27.46
C ASN A 624 17.23 9.51 28.09
N ARG A 625 18.48 9.55 27.61
CA ARG A 625 19.58 8.65 28.01
C ARG A 625 19.18 7.17 27.90
N TRP A 626 18.58 6.79 26.78
CA TRP A 626 18.09 5.43 26.53
C TRP A 626 19.03 4.62 25.67
N ASN A 627 19.57 3.56 26.27
CA ASN A 627 20.11 2.45 25.50
C ASN A 627 18.96 1.59 24.99
N LEU A 628 19.05 1.19 23.73
CA LEU A 628 18.08 0.31 23.07
C LEU A 628 18.70 -1.06 22.84
N TYR A 629 17.97 -2.08 23.26
CA TYR A 629 18.30 -3.48 23.07
C TYR A 629 17.17 -4.14 22.29
N ASP A 630 17.52 -5.09 21.44
CA ASP A 630 16.53 -5.91 20.74
C ASP A 630 15.91 -6.99 21.64
N SER A 631 15.04 -7.83 21.07
CA SER A 631 14.38 -8.95 21.75
C SER A 631 15.35 -10.01 22.27
N ARG A 632 16.56 -10.09 21.69
CA ARG A 632 17.65 -11.01 22.07
C ARG A 632 18.66 -10.35 23.02
N ASN A 633 18.33 -9.17 23.53
CA ASN A 633 19.19 -8.37 24.39
C ASN A 633 20.48 -7.89 23.71
N ALA A 634 20.53 -7.87 22.37
CA ALA A 634 21.63 -7.29 21.63
C ALA A 634 21.48 -5.77 21.58
N LEU A 635 22.58 -5.05 21.81
CA LEU A 635 22.61 -3.60 21.82
C LEU A 635 22.45 -3.05 20.39
N LEU A 636 21.38 -2.29 20.16
CA LEU A 636 21.12 -1.62 18.89
C LEU A 636 21.61 -0.17 18.88
N TYR A 637 21.48 0.51 20.01
CA TYR A 637 21.86 1.91 20.15
C TYR A 637 22.29 2.24 21.59
N THR A 638 23.35 3.02 21.71
CA THR A 638 23.81 3.59 22.99
C THR A 638 23.57 5.10 22.94
N ALA A 639 22.82 5.61 23.92
CA ALA A 639 22.60 7.03 24.04
C ALA A 639 23.90 7.77 24.38
N ARG A 640 24.08 8.95 23.79
CA ARG A 640 25.27 9.81 23.99
C ARG A 640 25.10 10.82 25.10
#